data_AF-A0A419S4M6-F1
#
_entry.id   AF-A0A419S4M6-F1
#
_cell.length_a   1.000
_cell.length_b   1.000
_cell.length_c   1.000
_cell.angle_alpha   90.00
_cell.angle_beta   90.00
_cell.angle_gamma   90.00
#
_symmetry.space_group_name_H-M   'P 1'
#
loop_
_entity.id
_entity.type
_entity.pdbx_description
1 polymer ?
#
loop_
_entity_poly.entity_id
_entity_poly.type
_entity_poly.pdbx_seq_one_letter_code
_entity_poly.pdbx_strand_id
1 'polypeptide(L)'
;MASAKSTAFYHHVISKAMKIKRLLIILFFSGLIIYLVPFALFSDDLGKANKYYEKYDYKYAIEIYERVMEKNPTLEVAEKLANCYRFTNNSIMAEKAYATVLTFPGFNPINYIYYADALKENEKFEQAKRNYLIYAERVPAQSDEAVKLANSCDAARIWLDNPNTDIEVTNEAGFNTKNSDFSPIPYGKGFIFVSDREFLKPITEKKSPKIYGWTGNPYLKLYQAEPADSGVFNGNMKLTLMPEQINDNYHAGPATLSADGNTLFFTKAGVTTVDEKPSKTKDVVFKKAIFYATKQNGVWSQAQSFAYNKPFDYSVQHPALSPDGNTLYFASDMPGTLGGMDLFYCEKQGSGWSKPKNCGPAINTRYDEVFPTVRKDGKLFFSSRGHITIGGLDIFSANGAKDNWSEPENLRAPINSAKDDFGIYYFDDNLTGFFSSNRPGGKGMDDIYQFNERPKQKFFAVNGQVVQKEDGAPLEGIRVFLVNKSTGEEKSLLSDEEGNFRFDLAPETDYLVRGDLDKYFNRQQGEITTKGATSSTVYNVKFEVEKGEEAYLVRLNNIYYDFDKYNIRKDAEPELQKVLNFMKNTPNVNIELRSHTDARGKAAYNMALSKKRALSAENYLLKRGADKERLSANGYGETQLLNQCKDGVKCTEAEHQLNRRTEFKVVKVEPVISYVPGYSLNPIFPLISGTQQ
;
A
#
# COMPACT_ATOMS: atom_id res chain seq x y z
N MET A 1 125.65 -15.92 4.47
CA MET A 1 125.09 -16.35 5.78
C MET A 1 124.59 -15.16 6.62
N ALA A 2 123.93 -14.19 5.99
CA ALA A 2 123.12 -13.17 6.67
C ALA A 2 121.74 -13.10 5.97
N SER A 3 121.31 -14.28 5.50
CA SER A 3 120.14 -14.50 4.68
C SER A 3 119.06 -15.21 5.51
N ALA A 4 117.83 -14.81 5.25
CA ALA A 4 116.62 -15.59 5.44
C ALA A 4 116.16 -15.93 6.88
N LYS A 5 116.99 -15.84 7.92
CA LYS A 5 116.56 -16.17 9.29
C LYS A 5 115.87 -15.04 10.07
N SER A 6 116.05 -13.76 9.72
CA SER A 6 115.28 -12.68 10.37
C SER A 6 113.89 -12.46 9.73
N THR A 7 113.74 -12.73 8.43
CA THR A 7 112.46 -12.60 7.73
C THR A 7 111.45 -13.67 8.14
N ALA A 8 111.89 -14.88 8.50
CA ALA A 8 111.00 -15.95 8.98
C ALA A 8 110.39 -15.63 10.37
N PHE A 9 111.13 -14.95 11.25
CA PHE A 9 110.61 -14.54 12.57
C PHE A 9 109.55 -13.44 12.44
N TYR A 10 109.79 -12.45 11.58
CA TYR A 10 108.82 -11.38 11.30
C TYR A 10 107.56 -11.91 10.61
N HIS A 11 107.67 -12.87 9.68
CA HIS A 11 106.49 -13.48 9.05
C HIS A 11 105.64 -14.31 10.02
N HIS A 12 106.24 -15.01 10.99
CA HIS A 12 105.48 -15.80 11.95
C HIS A 12 104.74 -14.92 12.98
N VAL A 13 105.35 -13.83 13.44
CA VAL A 13 104.72 -12.87 14.36
C VAL A 13 103.60 -12.09 13.67
N ILE A 14 103.80 -11.66 12.41
CA ILE A 14 102.77 -10.98 11.63
C ILE A 14 101.61 -11.92 11.30
N SER A 15 101.86 -13.19 10.98
CA SER A 15 100.81 -14.20 10.74
C SER A 15 99.95 -14.49 11.97
N LYS A 16 100.56 -14.57 13.16
CA LYS A 16 99.83 -14.80 14.42
C LYS A 16 99.03 -13.56 14.83
N ALA A 17 99.59 -12.35 14.66
CA ALA A 17 98.88 -11.09 14.88
C ALA A 17 97.69 -10.92 13.90
N MET A 18 97.84 -11.29 12.64
CA MET A 18 96.75 -11.25 11.65
C MET A 18 95.64 -12.27 11.93
N LYS A 19 95.95 -13.45 12.48
CA LYS A 19 94.93 -14.44 12.89
C LYS A 19 94.13 -13.97 14.11
N ILE A 20 94.77 -13.34 15.10
CA ILE A 20 94.07 -12.78 16.27
C ILE A 20 93.23 -11.55 15.86
N LYS A 21 93.74 -10.70 14.95
CA LYS A 21 92.95 -9.60 14.37
C LYS A 21 91.75 -10.10 13.57
N ARG A 22 91.90 -11.18 12.78
CA ARG A 22 90.77 -11.81 12.07
C ARG A 22 89.75 -12.43 13.02
N LEU A 23 90.18 -13.06 14.12
CA LEU A 23 89.26 -13.64 15.10
C LEU A 23 88.47 -12.55 15.87
N LEU A 24 89.13 -11.45 16.24
CA LEU A 24 88.48 -10.29 16.88
C LEU A 24 87.55 -9.53 15.92
N ILE A 25 87.90 -9.44 14.64
CA ILE A 25 87.02 -8.89 13.60
C ILE A 25 85.80 -9.78 13.39
N ILE A 26 85.95 -11.11 13.34
CA ILE A 26 84.80 -12.04 13.21
C ILE A 26 83.88 -11.98 14.42
N LEU A 27 84.42 -11.86 15.65
CA LEU A 27 83.62 -11.68 16.88
C LEU A 27 82.94 -10.30 16.96
N PHE A 28 83.57 -9.25 16.42
CA PHE A 28 82.97 -7.91 16.32
C PHE A 28 81.84 -7.88 15.27
N PHE A 29 82.00 -8.59 14.15
CA PHE A 29 80.95 -8.71 13.12
C PHE A 29 79.81 -9.67 13.51
N SER A 30 80.06 -10.73 14.29
CA SER A 30 78.98 -11.61 14.77
C SER A 30 78.13 -10.95 15.87
N GLY A 31 78.72 -10.07 16.69
CA GLY A 31 77.99 -9.24 17.65
C GLY A 31 77.18 -8.10 17.00
N LEU A 32 77.63 -7.58 15.85
CA LEU A 32 76.96 -6.49 15.13
C LEU A 32 75.79 -6.97 14.24
N ILE A 33 75.80 -8.24 13.80
CA ILE A 33 74.73 -8.82 12.99
C ILE A 33 73.45 -9.06 13.80
N ILE A 34 73.52 -9.12 15.14
CA ILE A 34 72.33 -9.25 16.00
C ILE A 34 71.65 -7.89 16.27
N TYR A 35 72.29 -6.76 15.97
CA TYR A 35 71.69 -5.42 16.06
C TYR A 35 71.41 -4.76 14.70
N LEU A 36 71.67 -5.48 13.61
CA LEU A 36 71.37 -5.07 12.22
C LEU A 36 70.50 -6.13 11.52
N VAL A 37 69.57 -6.74 12.25
CA VAL A 37 68.31 -7.12 11.61
C VAL A 37 67.61 -5.79 11.35
N PRO A 38 67.43 -5.37 10.08
CA PRO A 38 66.54 -4.25 9.82
C PRO A 38 65.21 -4.65 10.46
N PHE A 39 64.71 -3.83 11.38
CA PHE A 39 63.29 -3.81 11.71
C PHE A 39 62.58 -3.97 10.37
N ALA A 40 61.88 -5.09 10.22
CA ALA A 40 61.26 -5.50 8.99
C ALA A 40 60.59 -4.29 8.33
N LEU A 41 60.87 -4.11 7.04
CA LEU A 41 60.11 -3.28 6.12
C LEU A 41 58.67 -3.09 6.61
N PHE A 42 58.38 -1.96 7.27
CA PHE A 42 56.99 -1.56 7.46
C PHE A 42 56.51 -1.18 6.07
N SER A 43 55.73 -2.07 5.45
CA SER A 43 54.94 -1.71 4.29
C SER A 43 54.12 -0.48 4.63
N ASP A 44 54.05 0.49 3.72
CA ASP A 44 53.09 1.60 3.80
C ASP A 44 51.67 1.05 3.59
N ASP A 45 51.17 0.33 4.60
CA ASP A 45 49.87 -0.33 4.59
C ASP A 45 48.75 0.72 4.40
N LEU A 46 48.89 1.90 5.00
CA LEU A 46 47.92 2.99 4.86
C LEU A 46 47.87 3.55 3.44
N GLY A 47 49.02 3.88 2.83
CA GLY A 47 49.08 4.33 1.44
C GLY A 47 48.52 3.29 0.48
N LYS A 48 48.76 2.00 0.73
CA LYS A 48 48.19 0.89 -0.05
C LYS A 48 46.67 0.81 0.10
N ALA A 49 46.13 0.91 1.31
CA ALA A 49 44.70 0.89 1.57
C ALA A 49 43.98 2.08 0.90
N ASN A 50 44.53 3.29 1.04
CA ASN A 50 44.02 4.50 0.39
C ASN A 50 43.96 4.34 -1.12
N LYS A 51 44.99 3.74 -1.74
CA LYS A 51 44.99 3.48 -3.17
C LYS A 51 43.90 2.50 -3.61
N TYR A 52 43.58 1.48 -2.81
CA TYR A 52 42.45 0.60 -3.10
C TYR A 52 41.11 1.32 -2.92
N TYR A 53 40.97 2.11 -1.85
CA TYR A 53 39.78 2.92 -1.59
C TYR A 53 39.47 3.87 -2.75
N GLU A 54 40.47 4.62 -3.22
CA GLU A 54 40.35 5.55 -4.36
C GLU A 54 40.02 4.85 -5.69
N LYS A 55 40.35 3.56 -5.80
CA LYS A 55 40.02 2.71 -6.94
C LYS A 55 38.71 1.95 -6.79
N TYR A 56 37.98 2.17 -5.69
CA TYR A 56 36.76 1.44 -5.33
C TYR A 56 36.96 -0.06 -5.09
N ASP A 57 38.21 -0.47 -4.85
CA ASP A 57 38.61 -1.84 -4.55
C ASP A 57 38.40 -2.17 -3.06
N TYR A 58 37.18 -1.93 -2.57
CA TYR A 58 36.87 -1.90 -1.14
C TYR A 58 37.14 -3.21 -0.42
N LYS A 59 36.96 -4.37 -1.06
CA LYS A 59 37.28 -5.66 -0.45
C LYS A 59 38.73 -5.71 0.05
N TYR A 60 39.67 -5.21 -0.77
CA TYR A 60 41.09 -5.18 -0.41
C TYR A 60 41.43 -4.03 0.54
N ALA A 61 40.73 -2.90 0.43
CA ALA A 61 40.89 -1.78 1.36
C ALA A 61 40.49 -2.17 2.79
N ILE A 62 39.37 -2.88 2.97
CA ILE A 62 38.87 -3.36 4.27
C ILE A 62 39.93 -4.20 4.99
N GLU A 63 40.50 -5.21 4.33
CA GLU A 63 41.49 -6.11 4.93
C GLU A 63 42.73 -5.38 5.46
N ILE A 64 43.11 -4.27 4.84
CA ILE A 64 44.25 -3.48 5.28
C ILE A 64 43.83 -2.48 6.34
N TYR A 65 42.70 -1.78 6.17
CA TYR A 65 42.20 -0.82 7.16
C TYR A 65 41.88 -1.47 8.50
N GLU A 66 41.33 -2.68 8.55
CA GLU A 66 41.13 -3.43 9.80
C GLU A 66 42.45 -3.58 10.57
N ARG A 67 43.52 -4.01 9.89
CA ARG A 67 44.86 -4.17 10.51
C ARG A 67 45.50 -2.85 10.91
N VAL A 68 45.24 -1.77 10.16
CA VAL A 68 45.73 -0.43 10.51
C VAL A 68 44.98 0.12 11.72
N MET A 69 43.67 -0.09 11.81
CA MET A 69 42.85 0.32 12.96
C MET A 69 43.27 -0.34 14.27
N GLU A 70 43.71 -1.59 14.24
CA GLU A 70 44.22 -2.29 15.43
C GLU A 70 45.56 -1.70 15.93
N LYS A 71 46.41 -1.21 15.03
CA LYS A 71 47.78 -0.76 15.36
C LYS A 71 47.89 0.73 15.61
N ASN A 72 47.23 1.54 14.78
CA ASN A 72 47.31 3.00 14.81
C ASN A 72 45.96 3.61 14.40
N PRO A 73 44.94 3.55 15.30
CA PRO A 73 43.61 4.05 15.02
C PRO A 73 43.60 5.58 14.85
N THR A 74 43.06 6.05 13.73
CA THR A 74 42.80 7.48 13.49
C THR A 74 41.37 7.67 12.98
N LEU A 75 40.84 8.88 13.12
CA LEU A 75 39.50 9.22 12.61
C LEU A 75 39.38 8.95 11.10
N GLU A 76 40.38 9.35 10.31
CA GLU A 76 40.38 9.14 8.86
C GLU A 76 40.29 7.65 8.49
N VAL A 77 41.06 6.80 9.17
CA VAL A 77 41.05 5.35 8.90
C VAL A 77 39.71 4.75 9.33
N ALA A 78 39.17 5.18 10.48
CA ALA A 78 37.87 4.72 10.98
C ALA A 78 36.74 5.08 10.00
N GLU A 79 36.71 6.32 9.50
CA GLU A 79 35.70 6.79 8.54
C GLU A 79 35.79 6.03 7.21
N LYS A 80 37.01 5.84 6.68
CA LYS A 80 37.21 5.09 5.43
C LYS A 80 36.83 3.62 5.57
N LEU A 81 37.17 2.98 6.69
CA LEU A 81 36.75 1.61 6.97
C LEU A 81 35.22 1.50 7.09
N ALA A 82 34.57 2.41 7.81
CA ALA A 82 33.12 2.44 7.95
C ALA A 82 32.42 2.66 6.60
N ASN A 83 32.94 3.58 5.78
CA ASN A 83 32.47 3.80 4.42
C ASN A 83 32.62 2.56 3.55
N CYS A 84 33.75 1.84 3.61
CA CYS A 84 33.93 0.59 2.87
C CYS A 84 32.81 -0.40 3.19
N TYR A 85 32.52 -0.66 4.47
CA TYR A 85 31.45 -1.59 4.84
C TYR A 85 30.07 -1.12 4.35
N ARG A 86 29.78 0.19 4.44
CA ARG A 86 28.54 0.76 3.89
C ARG A 86 28.45 0.58 2.38
N PHE A 87 29.53 0.87 1.64
CA PHE A 87 29.57 0.73 0.18
C PHE A 87 29.50 -0.72 -0.29
N THR A 88 29.94 -1.69 0.52
CA THR A 88 29.78 -3.12 0.24
C THR A 88 28.49 -3.70 0.81
N ASN A 89 27.54 -2.87 1.23
CA ASN A 89 26.25 -3.24 1.81
C ASN A 89 26.32 -4.19 3.02
N ASN A 90 27.38 -4.05 3.84
CA ASN A 90 27.58 -4.85 5.04
C ASN A 90 27.14 -4.05 6.28
N SER A 91 25.81 -3.94 6.50
CA SER A 91 25.25 -3.11 7.58
C SER A 91 25.66 -3.56 8.98
N ILE A 92 25.92 -4.85 9.20
CA ILE A 92 26.39 -5.35 10.51
C ILE A 92 27.76 -4.77 10.85
N MET A 93 28.69 -4.76 9.89
CA MET A 93 30.02 -4.22 10.10
C MET A 93 30.05 -2.69 10.02
N ALA A 94 29.23 -2.09 9.16
CA ALA A 94 29.07 -0.64 9.07
C ALA A 94 28.56 -0.05 10.40
N GLU A 95 27.58 -0.70 11.05
CA GLU A 95 27.10 -0.28 12.36
C GLU A 95 28.25 -0.20 13.38
N LYS A 96 29.06 -1.26 13.51
CA LYS A 96 30.19 -1.31 14.44
C LYS A 96 31.25 -0.26 14.12
N ALA A 97 31.55 -0.09 12.83
CA ALA A 97 32.57 0.84 12.37
C ALA A 97 32.15 2.30 12.60
N TYR A 98 30.91 2.67 12.28
CA TYR A 98 30.42 4.03 12.55
C TYR A 98 30.26 4.32 14.05
N ALA A 99 29.83 3.34 14.85
CA ALA A 99 29.87 3.49 16.31
C ALA A 99 31.29 3.83 16.81
N THR A 100 32.32 3.26 16.19
CA THR A 100 33.73 3.57 16.48
C THR A 100 34.12 4.97 16.01
N VAL A 101 33.71 5.39 14.81
CA VAL A 101 33.93 6.76 14.29
C VAL A 101 33.42 7.82 15.26
N LEU A 102 32.23 7.62 15.84
CA LEU A 102 31.60 8.57 16.77
C LEU A 102 32.35 8.70 18.12
N THR A 103 33.34 7.85 18.41
CA THR A 103 34.19 7.96 19.61
C THR A 103 35.37 8.92 19.44
N PHE A 104 35.75 9.26 18.20
CA PHE A 104 36.87 10.15 17.94
C PHE A 104 36.47 11.62 18.06
N PRO A 105 37.31 12.50 18.63
CA PRO A 105 37.04 13.93 18.56
C PRO A 105 37.11 14.44 17.11
N GLY A 106 36.20 15.34 16.74
CA GLY A 106 36.24 16.03 15.45
C GLY A 106 35.62 15.28 14.26
N PHE A 107 34.91 14.17 14.47
CA PHE A 107 34.16 13.51 13.40
C PHE A 107 33.13 14.46 12.77
N ASN A 108 32.86 14.28 11.47
CA ASN A 108 31.84 15.07 10.77
C ASN A 108 30.43 14.61 11.21
N PRO A 109 29.50 15.51 11.60
CA PRO A 109 28.16 15.15 12.03
C PRO A 109 27.39 14.22 11.08
N ILE A 110 27.67 14.23 9.77
CA ILE A 110 27.03 13.30 8.81
C ILE A 110 27.15 11.82 9.20
N ASN A 111 28.20 11.45 9.95
CA ASN A 111 28.36 10.08 10.43
C ASN A 111 27.23 9.61 11.37
N TYR A 112 26.47 10.54 11.98
CA TYR A 112 25.24 10.17 12.71
C TYR A 112 24.17 9.61 11.79
N ILE A 113 24.02 10.15 10.57
CA ILE A 113 23.10 9.60 9.56
C ILE A 113 23.58 8.21 9.14
N TYR A 114 24.85 8.06 8.75
CA TYR A 114 25.37 6.77 8.30
C TYR A 114 25.31 5.68 9.39
N TYR A 115 25.52 6.07 10.65
CA TYR A 115 25.31 5.16 11.77
C TYR A 115 23.84 4.78 11.94
N ALA A 116 22.94 5.77 11.86
CA ALA A 116 21.50 5.56 11.97
C ALA A 116 20.95 4.67 10.83
N ASP A 117 21.42 4.86 9.60
CA ASP A 117 21.07 4.01 8.45
C ASP A 117 21.45 2.55 8.72
N ALA A 118 22.70 2.30 9.14
CA ALA A 118 23.17 0.95 9.46
C ALA A 118 22.41 0.32 10.65
N LEU A 119 22.07 1.12 11.66
CA LEU A 119 21.23 0.67 12.78
C LEU A 119 19.81 0.32 12.32
N LYS A 120 19.21 1.14 11.46
CA LYS A 120 17.88 0.94 10.90
C LYS A 120 17.85 -0.35 10.07
N GLU A 121 18.86 -0.57 9.24
CA GLU A 121 19.01 -1.81 8.46
C GLU A 121 19.19 -3.06 9.33
N ASN A 122 19.66 -2.90 10.56
CA ASN A 122 19.80 -3.97 11.54
C ASN A 122 18.64 -4.00 12.54
N GLU A 123 17.49 -3.39 12.19
CA GLU A 123 16.24 -3.37 12.97
C GLU A 123 16.36 -2.70 14.35
N LYS A 124 17.40 -1.88 14.57
CA LYS A 124 17.62 -1.11 15.80
C LYS A 124 16.96 0.26 15.72
N PHE A 125 15.67 0.29 15.41
CA PHE A 125 14.89 1.50 15.09
C PHE A 125 14.98 2.60 16.15
N GLU A 126 14.91 2.25 17.43
CA GLU A 126 15.02 3.23 18.52
C GLU A 126 16.39 3.91 18.59
N GLN A 127 17.46 3.16 18.30
CA GLN A 127 18.82 3.70 18.27
C GLN A 127 19.02 4.55 17.01
N ALA A 128 18.50 4.09 15.87
CA ALA A 128 18.54 4.84 14.62
C ALA A 128 17.84 6.19 14.77
N LYS A 129 16.59 6.19 15.26
CA LYS A 129 15.79 7.39 15.55
C LYS A 129 16.53 8.41 16.39
N ARG A 130 17.16 7.99 17.49
CA ARG A 130 17.95 8.89 18.35
C ARG A 130 19.12 9.53 17.59
N ASN A 131 19.83 8.77 16.78
CA ASN A 131 20.98 9.31 16.03
C ASN A 131 20.54 10.27 14.91
N TYR A 132 19.41 10.01 14.24
CA TYR A 132 18.82 10.99 13.33
C TYR A 132 18.46 12.31 14.04
N LEU A 133 17.87 12.25 15.22
CA LEU A 133 17.52 13.47 15.99
C LEU A 133 18.77 14.21 16.49
N ILE A 134 19.82 13.50 16.91
CA ILE A 134 21.11 14.13 17.25
C ILE A 134 21.70 14.84 16.02
N TYR A 135 21.58 14.25 14.83
CA TYR A 135 21.99 14.92 13.60
C TYR A 135 21.16 16.18 13.33
N ALA A 136 19.84 16.11 13.52
CA ALA A 136 18.93 17.25 13.36
C ALA A 136 19.34 18.44 14.24
N GLU A 137 19.68 18.18 15.50
CA GLU A 137 20.16 19.19 16.46
C GLU A 137 21.51 19.79 16.05
N ARG A 138 22.43 18.96 15.53
CA ARG A 138 23.80 19.37 15.16
C ARG A 138 23.88 20.07 13.81
N VAL A 139 22.94 19.79 12.91
CA VAL A 139 22.88 20.36 11.57
C VAL A 139 21.47 20.93 11.33
N PRO A 140 21.12 22.09 11.93
CA PRO A 140 19.76 22.63 11.88
C PRO A 140 19.22 22.84 10.46
N ALA A 141 20.12 23.14 9.50
CA ALA A 141 19.76 23.29 8.08
C ALA A 141 19.21 22.01 7.42
N GLN A 142 19.43 20.84 8.03
CA GLN A 142 18.91 19.55 7.56
C GLN A 142 17.95 18.90 8.57
N SER A 143 17.47 19.66 9.55
CA SER A 143 16.64 19.16 10.65
C SER A 143 15.36 18.49 10.15
N ASP A 144 14.62 19.12 9.24
CA ASP A 144 13.33 18.62 8.78
C ASP A 144 13.43 17.21 8.18
N GLU A 145 14.47 16.96 7.39
CA GLU A 145 14.63 15.62 6.85
C GLU A 145 15.21 14.64 7.87
N ALA A 146 16.13 15.08 8.73
CA ALA A 146 16.61 14.20 9.79
C ALA A 146 15.44 13.74 10.68
N VAL A 147 14.48 14.63 10.95
CA VAL A 147 13.21 14.32 11.62
C VAL A 147 12.34 13.39 10.77
N LYS A 148 12.26 13.58 9.45
CA LYS A 148 11.57 12.64 8.54
C LYS A 148 12.15 11.22 8.64
N LEU A 149 13.47 11.07 8.60
CA LEU A 149 14.16 9.78 8.77
C LEU A 149 13.94 9.18 10.17
N ALA A 150 13.91 10.03 11.20
CA ALA A 150 13.59 9.62 12.56
C ALA A 150 12.15 9.06 12.65
N ASN A 151 11.16 9.74 12.06
CA ASN A 151 9.77 9.28 11.98
C ASN A 151 9.62 8.00 11.16
N SER A 152 10.49 7.81 10.17
CA SER A 152 10.53 6.58 9.37
C SER A 152 10.82 5.34 10.22
N CYS A 153 11.55 5.48 11.33
CA CYS A 153 11.82 4.37 12.26
C CYS A 153 10.55 3.92 12.99
N ASP A 154 9.63 4.84 13.32
CA ASP A 154 8.36 4.49 13.96
C ASP A 154 7.44 3.75 12.97
N ALA A 155 7.35 4.26 11.74
CA ALA A 155 6.59 3.63 10.66
C ALA A 155 7.13 2.23 10.33
N ALA A 156 8.47 2.08 10.24
CA ALA A 156 9.14 0.81 10.01
C ALA A 156 8.71 -0.26 11.02
N ARG A 157 8.76 0.07 12.32
CA ARG A 157 8.34 -0.83 13.40
C ARG A 157 6.87 -1.23 13.24
N ILE A 158 5.97 -0.26 13.01
CA ILE A 158 4.54 -0.55 12.84
C ILE A 158 4.29 -1.47 11.64
N TRP A 159 4.96 -1.23 10.51
CA TRP A 159 4.76 -2.04 9.30
C TRP A 159 5.35 -3.44 9.41
N LEU A 160 6.48 -3.62 10.12
CA LEU A 160 7.04 -4.93 10.40
C LEU A 160 6.22 -5.71 11.43
N ASP A 161 5.67 -5.05 12.45
CA ASP A 161 4.78 -5.66 13.46
C ASP A 161 3.41 -6.04 12.88
N ASN A 162 3.00 -5.44 11.76
CA ASN A 162 1.70 -5.63 11.11
C ASN A 162 1.86 -5.90 9.59
N PRO A 163 2.50 -7.02 9.20
CA PRO A 163 2.71 -7.33 7.79
C PRO A 163 1.37 -7.63 7.09
N ASN A 164 1.31 -7.35 5.79
CA ASN A 164 0.17 -7.73 4.96
C ASN A 164 0.11 -9.26 4.84
N THR A 165 -0.83 -9.88 5.55
CA THR A 165 -1.01 -11.34 5.61
C THR A 165 -1.62 -11.95 4.34
N ASP A 166 -2.10 -11.12 3.41
CA ASP A 166 -2.54 -11.58 2.09
C ASP A 166 -1.36 -11.85 1.15
N ILE A 167 -0.15 -11.40 1.49
CA ILE A 167 1.04 -11.59 0.65
C ILE A 167 1.93 -12.65 1.29
N GLU A 168 2.26 -13.68 0.51
CA GLU A 168 3.29 -14.66 0.84
C GLU A 168 4.58 -14.31 0.09
N VAL A 169 5.73 -14.35 0.78
CA VAL A 169 7.05 -14.11 0.18
C VAL A 169 7.95 -15.32 0.43
N THR A 170 8.53 -15.85 -0.65
CA THR A 170 9.35 -17.07 -0.60
C THR A 170 10.69 -16.81 -1.28
N ASN A 171 11.79 -17.18 -0.63
CA ASN A 171 13.10 -17.16 -1.28
C ASN A 171 13.17 -18.23 -2.37
N GLU A 172 13.64 -17.86 -3.56
CA GLU A 172 13.84 -18.80 -4.67
C GLU A 172 15.13 -19.62 -4.47
N ALA A 173 15.17 -20.38 -3.39
CA ALA A 173 16.37 -21.07 -2.94
C ALA A 173 16.90 -22.08 -3.96
N GLY A 174 16.05 -22.66 -4.83
CA GLY A 174 16.52 -23.54 -5.90
C GLY A 174 17.39 -22.83 -6.94
N PHE A 175 17.20 -21.52 -7.08
CA PHE A 175 17.80 -20.69 -8.11
C PHE A 175 18.93 -19.79 -7.60
N ASN A 176 18.73 -19.23 -6.41
CA ASN A 176 19.69 -18.36 -5.74
C ASN A 176 20.98 -19.12 -5.36
N THR A 177 22.08 -18.40 -5.36
CA THR A 177 23.43 -18.88 -5.07
C THR A 177 24.00 -18.17 -3.84
N LYS A 178 25.25 -18.49 -3.46
CA LYS A 178 25.98 -17.74 -2.42
C LYS A 178 26.42 -16.34 -2.88
N ASN A 179 26.19 -16.06 -4.15
CA ASN A 179 26.58 -14.86 -4.88
C ASN A 179 25.34 -13.94 -4.98
N SER A 180 25.45 -12.79 -5.64
CA SER A 180 24.29 -11.92 -5.85
C SER A 180 23.47 -12.44 -7.03
N ASP A 181 22.16 -12.51 -6.88
CA ASP A 181 21.17 -12.93 -7.87
C ASP A 181 19.95 -12.01 -7.78
N PHE A 182 19.72 -11.16 -8.79
CA PHE A 182 18.71 -10.09 -8.66
C PHE A 182 18.14 -9.56 -9.98
N SER A 183 17.11 -8.72 -9.84
CA SER A 183 16.36 -8.02 -10.91
C SER A 183 15.94 -8.93 -12.07
N PRO A 184 15.12 -9.96 -11.83
CA PRO A 184 14.58 -10.79 -12.90
C PRO A 184 13.57 -10.01 -13.75
N ILE A 185 13.61 -10.25 -15.05
CA ILE A 185 12.62 -9.77 -16.03
C ILE A 185 12.17 -10.93 -16.93
N PRO A 186 10.91 -10.99 -17.39
CA PRO A 186 10.45 -12.05 -18.27
C PRO A 186 11.25 -12.13 -19.56
N TYR A 187 11.48 -13.36 -20.00
CA TYR A 187 12.10 -13.64 -21.29
C TYR A 187 11.77 -15.05 -21.75
N GLY A 188 11.08 -15.16 -22.89
CA GLY A 188 10.64 -16.45 -23.43
C GLY A 188 9.72 -17.17 -22.44
N LYS A 189 10.08 -18.40 -22.06
CA LYS A 189 9.34 -19.21 -21.07
C LYS A 189 9.83 -19.04 -19.64
N GLY A 190 10.81 -18.17 -19.41
CA GLY A 190 11.39 -17.91 -18.10
C GLY A 190 11.76 -16.45 -17.95
N PHE A 191 12.99 -16.17 -17.53
CA PHE A 191 13.42 -14.80 -17.24
C PHE A 191 14.91 -14.57 -17.54
N ILE A 192 15.28 -13.31 -17.71
CA ILE A 192 16.66 -12.83 -17.63
C ILE A 192 16.87 -12.25 -16.23
N PHE A 193 18.03 -12.45 -15.63
CA PHE A 193 18.40 -11.89 -14.32
C PHE A 193 19.88 -11.52 -14.28
N VAL A 194 20.27 -10.77 -13.25
CA VAL A 194 21.66 -10.36 -13.01
C VAL A 194 22.29 -11.28 -11.97
N SER A 195 23.53 -11.71 -12.21
CA SER A 195 24.28 -12.47 -11.20
C SER A 195 25.79 -12.30 -11.30
N ASP A 196 26.50 -12.40 -10.17
CA ASP A 196 27.96 -12.52 -10.11
C ASP A 196 28.43 -13.98 -9.89
N ARG A 197 27.57 -14.97 -10.19
CA ARG A 197 27.93 -16.39 -10.17
C ARG A 197 29.07 -16.74 -11.14
N GLU A 198 29.98 -17.60 -10.71
CA GLU A 198 31.02 -18.18 -11.58
C GLU A 198 30.41 -19.27 -12.47
N PHE A 199 30.37 -19.06 -13.80
CA PHE A 199 29.90 -20.10 -14.70
C PHE A 199 31.00 -21.14 -14.92
N LEU A 200 30.64 -22.42 -14.86
CA LEU A 200 31.46 -23.57 -15.25
C LEU A 200 31.70 -23.55 -16.77
N LYS A 201 32.48 -22.61 -17.30
CA LYS A 201 33.18 -22.89 -18.57
C LYS A 201 34.12 -24.07 -18.28
N PRO A 202 34.14 -25.13 -19.10
CA PRO A 202 35.21 -26.11 -19.05
C PRO A 202 36.53 -25.33 -19.09
N ILE A 203 37.42 -25.64 -18.15
CA ILE A 203 38.74 -25.01 -18.04
C ILE A 203 39.55 -25.38 -19.30
N THR A 204 39.36 -24.65 -20.39
CA THR A 204 40.22 -24.68 -21.57
C THR A 204 41.09 -23.42 -21.66
N GLU A 205 40.75 -22.36 -20.91
CA GLU A 205 41.53 -21.12 -20.88
C GLU A 205 42.22 -20.92 -19.52
N LYS A 206 43.55 -20.81 -19.56
CA LYS A 206 44.46 -20.58 -18.42
C LYS A 206 44.33 -19.19 -17.76
N LYS A 207 43.29 -18.41 -18.05
CA LYS A 207 43.12 -17.06 -17.48
C LYS A 207 42.09 -17.13 -16.36
N SER A 208 42.54 -16.86 -15.13
CA SER A 208 41.64 -16.69 -13.98
C SER A 208 40.57 -15.65 -14.30
N PRO A 209 39.30 -15.88 -13.92
CA PRO A 209 38.24 -14.90 -14.12
C PRO A 209 38.60 -13.57 -13.47
N LYS A 210 38.28 -12.46 -14.13
CA LYS A 210 38.54 -11.11 -13.60
C LYS A 210 37.63 -10.90 -12.39
N ILE A 211 38.22 -10.74 -11.22
CA ILE A 211 37.52 -10.43 -9.96
C ILE A 211 37.24 -8.94 -9.90
N TYR A 212 36.05 -8.57 -9.42
CA TYR A 212 35.66 -7.20 -9.15
C TYR A 212 36.14 -6.79 -7.75
N GLY A 213 37.05 -5.82 -7.65
CA GLY A 213 37.70 -5.47 -6.39
C GLY A 213 36.78 -4.83 -5.34
N TRP A 214 35.61 -4.34 -5.72
CA TRP A 214 34.62 -3.80 -4.77
C TRP A 214 34.09 -4.89 -3.84
N THR A 215 33.62 -6.00 -4.40
CA THR A 215 32.98 -7.09 -3.65
C THR A 215 33.91 -8.29 -3.43
N GLY A 216 34.87 -8.50 -4.34
CA GLY A 216 35.68 -9.72 -4.39
C GLY A 216 35.02 -10.87 -5.19
N ASN A 217 33.85 -10.64 -5.79
CA ASN A 217 33.17 -11.59 -6.67
C ASN A 217 33.51 -11.35 -8.15
N PRO A 218 33.15 -12.26 -9.07
CA PRO A 218 33.15 -11.97 -10.50
C PRO A 218 32.33 -10.72 -10.88
N TYR A 219 32.56 -10.17 -12.08
CA TYR A 219 31.70 -9.10 -12.60
C TYR A 219 30.31 -9.63 -12.91
N LEU A 220 29.28 -8.91 -12.45
CA LEU A 220 27.86 -9.15 -12.77
C LEU A 220 27.61 -9.38 -14.27
N LYS A 221 26.84 -10.40 -14.60
CA LYS A 221 26.38 -10.74 -15.96
C LYS A 221 24.88 -10.94 -16.01
N LEU A 222 24.33 -10.83 -17.21
CA LEU A 222 22.97 -11.23 -17.51
C LEU A 222 22.91 -12.71 -17.87
N TYR A 223 22.03 -13.44 -17.23
CA TYR A 223 21.76 -14.86 -17.48
C TYR A 223 20.30 -15.04 -17.85
N GLN A 224 20.04 -15.97 -18.76
CA GLN A 224 18.71 -16.49 -19.04
C GLN A 224 18.48 -17.74 -18.17
N ALA A 225 17.31 -17.80 -17.54
CA ALA A 225 16.80 -18.96 -16.85
C ALA A 225 15.50 -19.44 -17.52
N GLU A 226 15.43 -20.71 -17.90
CA GLU A 226 14.23 -21.35 -18.45
C GLU A 226 13.82 -22.56 -17.60
N PRO A 227 12.53 -22.81 -17.34
CA PRO A 227 12.09 -24.03 -16.67
C PRO A 227 12.57 -25.28 -17.41
N ALA A 228 13.19 -26.22 -16.70
CA ALA A 228 13.64 -27.49 -17.29
C ALA A 228 12.46 -28.40 -17.66
N ASP A 229 11.40 -28.39 -16.84
CA ASP A 229 10.16 -29.11 -17.04
C ASP A 229 9.04 -28.13 -17.44
N SER A 230 8.09 -28.57 -18.26
CA SER A 230 7.10 -27.75 -18.98
C SER A 230 6.38 -26.68 -18.14
N GLY A 231 6.97 -25.49 -18.03
CA GLY A 231 6.34 -24.26 -17.57
C GLY A 231 6.20 -24.08 -16.06
N VAL A 232 6.82 -24.92 -15.22
CA VAL A 232 6.73 -24.79 -13.75
C VAL A 232 8.04 -24.25 -13.18
N PHE A 233 7.97 -23.11 -12.49
CA PHE A 233 9.08 -22.57 -11.70
C PHE A 233 9.20 -23.40 -10.40
N ASN A 234 9.93 -24.52 -10.45
CA ASN A 234 10.15 -25.42 -9.31
C ASN A 234 11.61 -25.46 -8.84
N GLY A 235 12.38 -24.42 -9.16
CA GLY A 235 13.81 -24.34 -8.86
C GLY A 235 14.73 -25.15 -9.80
N ASN A 236 14.20 -26.04 -10.65
CA ASN A 236 14.99 -26.74 -11.66
C ASN A 236 15.02 -25.92 -12.97
N MET A 237 15.96 -24.98 -13.05
CA MET A 237 16.07 -24.05 -14.18
C MET A 237 17.29 -24.39 -15.05
N LYS A 238 17.09 -24.42 -16.37
CA LYS A 238 18.18 -24.41 -17.34
C LYS A 238 18.73 -22.99 -17.45
N LEU A 239 19.99 -22.81 -17.06
CA LEU A 239 20.67 -21.52 -17.09
C LEU A 239 21.57 -21.38 -18.32
N THR A 240 21.48 -20.23 -18.98
CA THR A 240 22.30 -19.88 -20.14
C THR A 240 22.88 -18.48 -19.94
N LEU A 241 24.19 -18.31 -20.09
CA LEU A 241 24.81 -16.99 -20.10
C LEU A 241 24.37 -16.22 -21.36
N MET A 242 23.91 -14.97 -21.22
CA MET A 242 23.61 -14.12 -22.37
C MET A 242 24.90 -13.88 -23.19
N PRO A 243 24.81 -13.74 -24.52
CA PRO A 243 26.00 -13.80 -25.39
C PRO A 243 26.89 -12.56 -25.26
N GLU A 244 28.11 -12.63 -25.78
CA GLU A 244 29.18 -11.62 -25.58
C GLU A 244 28.82 -10.22 -26.12
N GLN A 245 27.89 -10.12 -27.07
CA GLN A 245 27.31 -8.85 -27.53
C GLN A 245 26.65 -8.06 -26.38
N ILE A 246 26.15 -8.79 -25.36
CA ILE A 246 25.49 -8.25 -24.18
C ILE A 246 26.47 -8.27 -23.00
N ASN A 247 27.06 -9.44 -22.72
CA ASN A 247 28.00 -9.68 -21.62
C ASN A 247 29.45 -9.51 -22.07
N ASP A 248 30.02 -8.31 -21.89
CA ASP A 248 31.46 -8.08 -22.09
C ASP A 248 32.28 -8.45 -20.84
N ASN A 249 33.48 -7.90 -20.66
CA ASN A 249 34.35 -8.19 -19.51
C ASN A 249 33.92 -7.49 -18.20
N TYR A 250 32.90 -6.64 -18.22
CA TYR A 250 32.48 -5.79 -17.10
C TYR A 250 31.02 -6.02 -16.71
N HIS A 251 30.48 -5.22 -15.78
CA HIS A 251 29.12 -5.43 -15.28
C HIS A 251 28.10 -5.23 -16.39
N ALA A 252 27.14 -6.15 -16.46
CA ALA A 252 25.94 -6.03 -17.28
C ALA A 252 24.70 -6.32 -16.43
N GLY A 253 23.67 -5.50 -16.60
CA GLY A 253 22.43 -5.54 -15.82
C GLY A 253 22.34 -4.43 -14.76
N PRO A 254 21.14 -4.15 -14.21
CA PRO A 254 19.81 -4.67 -14.59
C PRO A 254 19.38 -4.34 -16.01
N ALA A 255 18.32 -5.01 -16.48
CA ALA A 255 17.81 -4.91 -17.84
C ALA A 255 16.28 -4.73 -17.89
N THR A 256 15.77 -4.31 -19.04
CA THR A 256 14.35 -4.34 -19.44
C THR A 256 14.24 -4.72 -20.92
N LEU A 257 13.07 -5.18 -21.35
CA LEU A 257 12.85 -5.73 -22.68
C LEU A 257 11.62 -5.06 -23.33
N SER A 258 11.67 -4.83 -24.63
CA SER A 258 10.48 -4.45 -25.41
C SER A 258 9.43 -5.56 -25.37
N ALA A 259 8.16 -5.20 -25.50
CA ALA A 259 7.04 -6.14 -25.42
C ALA A 259 7.12 -7.30 -26.44
N ASP A 260 7.72 -7.06 -27.61
CA ASP A 260 7.95 -8.07 -28.64
C ASP A 260 9.16 -8.98 -28.37
N GLY A 261 9.91 -8.72 -27.30
CA GLY A 261 11.09 -9.46 -26.90
C GLY A 261 12.35 -9.20 -27.72
N ASN A 262 12.32 -8.25 -28.66
CA ASN A 262 13.40 -8.05 -29.64
C ASN A 262 14.37 -6.93 -29.30
N THR A 263 14.10 -6.09 -28.31
CA THR A 263 15.02 -5.02 -27.89
C THR A 263 15.27 -5.11 -26.40
N LEU A 264 16.54 -5.33 -26.03
CA LEU A 264 16.99 -5.40 -24.64
C LEU A 264 17.72 -4.10 -24.30
N PHE A 265 17.24 -3.37 -23.30
CA PHE A 265 17.94 -2.24 -22.69
C PHE A 265 18.56 -2.70 -21.38
N PHE A 266 19.81 -2.35 -21.10
CA PHE A 266 20.49 -2.82 -19.91
C PHE A 266 21.60 -1.89 -19.46
N THR A 267 21.89 -1.90 -18.17
CA THR A 267 22.97 -1.09 -17.58
C THR A 267 24.31 -1.78 -17.79
N LYS A 268 25.35 -1.02 -18.12
CA LYS A 268 26.75 -1.45 -18.07
C LYS A 268 27.56 -0.55 -17.13
N ALA A 269 28.53 -1.13 -16.44
CA ALA A 269 29.50 -0.39 -15.64
C ALA A 269 30.85 -1.12 -15.68
N GLY A 270 31.94 -0.38 -15.84
CA GLY A 270 33.25 -0.98 -16.02
C GLY A 270 34.42 0.00 -15.93
N VAL A 271 35.56 -0.42 -16.46
CA VAL A 271 36.80 0.35 -16.46
C VAL A 271 37.19 0.65 -17.90
N THR A 272 37.53 1.91 -18.17
CA THR A 272 38.17 2.32 -19.42
C THR A 272 39.54 2.93 -19.12
N THR A 273 40.44 2.90 -20.09
CA THR A 273 41.78 3.46 -19.97
C THR A 273 41.78 4.83 -20.63
N VAL A 274 42.16 5.87 -19.88
CA VAL A 274 42.27 7.24 -20.40
C VAL A 274 43.74 7.66 -20.38
N ASP A 275 44.19 8.26 -21.48
CA ASP A 275 45.53 8.83 -21.58
C ASP A 275 45.58 10.16 -20.81
N GLU A 276 46.29 10.20 -19.68
CA GLU A 276 46.58 11.46 -18.99
C GLU A 276 47.72 12.22 -19.71
N LYS A 277 48.65 11.50 -20.37
CA LYS A 277 49.79 11.98 -21.19
C LYS A 277 50.28 10.87 -22.15
N PRO A 278 51.09 11.15 -23.19
CA PRO A 278 51.58 10.14 -24.17
C PRO A 278 52.37 8.94 -23.60
N SER A 279 52.62 8.89 -22.28
CA SER A 279 53.36 7.81 -21.61
C SER A 279 52.79 7.36 -20.26
N LYS A 280 51.59 7.84 -19.87
CA LYS A 280 50.90 7.40 -18.65
C LYS A 280 49.41 7.22 -18.91
N THR A 281 48.99 5.96 -18.92
CA THR A 281 47.59 5.55 -18.91
C THR A 281 47.09 5.45 -17.47
N LYS A 282 45.89 5.96 -17.20
CA LYS A 282 45.19 5.75 -15.93
C LYS A 282 43.90 4.98 -16.21
N ASP A 283 43.70 3.90 -15.48
CA ASP A 283 42.42 3.20 -15.46
C ASP A 283 41.40 4.09 -14.74
N VAL A 284 40.31 4.44 -15.43
CA VAL A 284 39.21 5.24 -14.91
C VAL A 284 37.96 4.35 -14.90
N VAL A 285 37.36 4.19 -13.72
CA VAL A 285 36.04 3.57 -13.59
C VAL A 285 35.03 4.55 -14.20
N PHE A 286 34.33 4.14 -15.26
CA PHE A 286 33.30 4.97 -15.85
C PHE A 286 31.97 4.74 -15.14
N LYS A 287 31.19 5.81 -14.92
CA LYS A 287 29.87 5.76 -14.30
C LYS A 287 28.90 4.88 -15.09
N LYS A 288 27.85 4.37 -14.45
CA LYS A 288 26.94 3.40 -15.09
C LYS A 288 26.26 4.01 -16.31
N ALA A 289 26.04 3.24 -17.37
CA ALA A 289 25.48 3.71 -18.63
C ALA A 289 24.48 2.71 -19.22
N ILE A 290 23.42 3.18 -19.89
CA ILE A 290 22.44 2.31 -20.55
C ILE A 290 22.92 1.94 -21.95
N PHE A 291 22.88 0.67 -22.28
CA PHE A 291 23.07 0.15 -23.63
C PHE A 291 21.80 -0.55 -24.10
N TYR A 292 21.66 -0.70 -25.41
CA TYR A 292 20.59 -1.52 -25.97
C TYR A 292 21.09 -2.42 -27.11
N ALA A 293 20.50 -3.61 -27.22
CA ALA A 293 20.76 -4.56 -28.30
C ALA A 293 19.44 -5.00 -28.92
N THR A 294 19.44 -5.23 -30.24
CA THR A 294 18.27 -5.71 -30.98
C THR A 294 18.47 -7.14 -31.44
N LYS A 295 17.43 -7.96 -31.40
CA LYS A 295 17.43 -9.36 -31.84
C LYS A 295 16.79 -9.47 -33.21
N GLN A 296 17.51 -10.09 -34.15
CA GLN A 296 17.00 -10.41 -35.49
C GLN A 296 17.34 -11.86 -35.80
N ASN A 297 16.34 -12.64 -36.26
CA ASN A 297 16.50 -14.07 -36.58
C ASN A 297 17.15 -14.89 -35.45
N GLY A 298 16.81 -14.60 -34.19
CA GLY A 298 17.37 -15.31 -33.04
C GLY A 298 18.69 -14.74 -32.51
N VAL A 299 19.35 -13.83 -33.23
CA VAL A 299 20.70 -13.33 -32.92
C VAL A 299 20.66 -11.90 -32.41
N TRP A 300 21.34 -11.63 -31.31
CA TRP A 300 21.51 -10.27 -30.76
C TRP A 300 22.56 -9.48 -31.53
N SER A 301 22.26 -8.23 -31.86
CA SER A 301 23.22 -7.26 -32.38
C SER A 301 24.25 -6.89 -31.32
N GLN A 302 25.36 -6.29 -31.74
CA GLN A 302 26.26 -5.59 -30.82
C GLN A 302 25.48 -4.51 -30.06
N ALA A 303 25.78 -4.37 -28.76
CA ALA A 303 25.14 -3.39 -27.91
C ALA A 303 25.51 -1.96 -28.33
N GLN A 304 24.51 -1.10 -28.47
CA GLN A 304 24.64 0.31 -28.83
C GLN A 304 24.46 1.18 -27.58
N SER A 305 25.23 2.27 -27.50
CA SER A 305 25.14 3.22 -26.38
C SER A 305 23.85 4.03 -26.46
N PHE A 306 23.18 4.23 -25.32
CA PHE A 306 22.06 5.15 -25.23
C PHE A 306 22.51 6.60 -25.46
N ALA A 307 21.71 7.37 -26.22
CA ALA A 307 22.10 8.67 -26.76
C ALA A 307 22.48 9.72 -25.69
N TYR A 308 21.97 9.58 -24.46
CA TYR A 308 22.19 10.54 -23.37
C TYR A 308 23.22 10.09 -22.34
N ASN A 309 23.93 8.99 -22.59
CA ASN A 309 25.04 8.57 -21.74
C ASN A 309 26.16 9.61 -21.74
N LYS A 310 26.61 10.02 -20.55
CA LYS A 310 27.88 10.75 -20.34
C LYS A 310 28.61 10.14 -19.15
N PRO A 311 29.20 8.94 -19.32
CA PRO A 311 29.68 8.13 -18.19
C PRO A 311 30.91 8.70 -17.46
N PHE A 312 31.45 9.82 -17.90
CA PHE A 312 32.47 10.59 -17.16
C PHE A 312 31.87 11.70 -16.30
N ASP A 313 30.61 12.09 -16.56
CA ASP A 313 29.92 13.19 -15.88
C ASP A 313 28.87 12.63 -14.91
N TYR A 314 28.00 11.74 -15.40
CA TYR A 314 26.87 11.17 -14.65
C TYR A 314 26.56 9.72 -15.06
N SER A 315 25.87 9.01 -14.18
CA SER A 315 25.32 7.68 -14.37
C SER A 315 23.94 7.74 -15.02
N VAL A 316 23.65 6.79 -15.90
CA VAL A 316 22.33 6.53 -16.47
C VAL A 316 22.11 5.03 -16.36
N GLN A 317 21.15 4.59 -15.54
CA GLN A 317 21.05 3.19 -15.10
C GLN A 317 19.61 2.73 -14.87
N HIS A 318 19.45 1.42 -14.70
CA HIS A 318 18.21 0.74 -14.33
C HIS A 318 17.04 1.11 -15.27
N PRO A 319 17.15 0.76 -16.57
CA PRO A 319 16.13 1.09 -17.56
C PRO A 319 14.81 0.34 -17.30
N ALA A 320 13.69 1.00 -17.59
CA ALA A 320 12.36 0.40 -17.60
C ALA A 320 11.50 0.98 -18.72
N LEU A 321 10.82 0.12 -19.47
CA LEU A 321 9.90 0.56 -20.52
C LEU A 321 8.46 0.63 -20.00
N SER A 322 7.70 1.62 -20.47
CA SER A 322 6.25 1.59 -20.38
C SER A 322 5.69 0.39 -21.16
N PRO A 323 4.49 -0.12 -20.82
CA PRO A 323 3.91 -1.30 -21.48
C PRO A 323 3.76 -1.16 -23.00
N ASP A 324 3.51 0.06 -23.48
CA ASP A 324 3.42 0.39 -24.91
C ASP A 324 4.78 0.60 -25.60
N GLY A 325 5.88 0.60 -24.83
CA GLY A 325 7.24 0.83 -25.31
C GLY A 325 7.53 2.26 -25.76
N ASN A 326 6.63 3.22 -25.50
CA ASN A 326 6.77 4.61 -25.95
C ASN A 326 7.50 5.50 -24.93
N THR A 327 7.69 5.05 -23.70
CA THR A 327 8.41 5.78 -22.65
C THR A 327 9.49 4.89 -22.06
N LEU A 328 10.71 5.40 -21.96
CA LEU A 328 11.84 4.78 -21.28
C LEU A 328 12.12 5.56 -19.99
N TYR A 329 11.86 4.93 -18.86
CA TYR A 329 12.24 5.40 -17.53
C TYR A 329 13.62 4.87 -17.16
N PHE A 330 14.38 5.64 -16.37
CA PHE A 330 15.69 5.23 -15.85
C PHE A 330 16.11 6.11 -14.68
N ALA A 331 17.08 5.66 -13.89
CA ALA A 331 17.66 6.44 -12.80
C ALA A 331 18.94 7.18 -13.23
N SER A 332 19.16 8.40 -12.73
CA SER A 332 20.34 9.20 -13.05
C SER A 332 20.69 10.26 -12.00
N ASP A 333 21.99 10.53 -11.81
CA ASP A 333 22.54 11.71 -11.10
C ASP A 333 22.90 12.85 -12.07
N MET A 334 22.23 12.91 -13.24
CA MET A 334 22.46 13.95 -14.23
C MET A 334 21.96 15.34 -13.77
N PRO A 335 22.43 16.44 -14.40
CA PRO A 335 21.92 17.78 -14.10
C PRO A 335 20.39 17.84 -14.19
N GLY A 336 19.75 18.38 -13.15
CA GLY A 336 18.29 18.42 -13.00
C GLY A 336 17.73 17.37 -12.03
N THR A 337 18.58 16.62 -11.32
CA THR A 337 18.20 15.86 -10.13
C THR A 337 17.79 16.78 -8.96
N LEU A 338 16.90 16.32 -8.09
CA LEU A 338 16.58 16.94 -6.81
C LEU A 338 17.57 16.51 -5.72
N GLY A 339 18.23 15.36 -5.89
CA GLY A 339 19.04 14.71 -4.87
C GLY A 339 20.11 13.80 -5.42
N GLY A 340 20.12 12.56 -4.94
CA GLY A 340 21.03 11.51 -5.37
C GLY A 340 20.71 11.03 -6.78
N MET A 341 20.36 9.76 -6.90
CA MET A 341 19.79 9.23 -8.15
C MET A 341 18.31 9.57 -8.25
N ASP A 342 17.91 10.27 -9.31
CA ASP A 342 16.50 10.58 -9.59
C ASP A 342 15.99 9.71 -10.74
N LEU A 343 14.67 9.45 -10.79
CA LEU A 343 14.01 8.89 -11.97
C LEU A 343 13.80 9.97 -13.04
N PHE A 344 14.23 9.64 -14.25
CA PHE A 344 14.01 10.40 -15.48
C PHE A 344 13.26 9.56 -16.50
N TYR A 345 12.66 10.21 -17.48
CA TYR A 345 12.02 9.57 -18.61
C TYR A 345 12.40 10.21 -19.95
N CYS A 346 12.38 9.40 -21.00
CA CYS A 346 12.42 9.82 -22.39
C CYS A 346 11.20 9.26 -23.14
N GLU A 347 10.66 10.03 -24.09
CA GLU A 347 9.57 9.62 -24.96
C GLU A 347 10.15 9.20 -26.33
N LYS A 348 9.61 8.13 -26.92
CA LYS A 348 10.06 7.62 -28.21
C LYS A 348 9.73 8.62 -29.32
N GLN A 349 10.71 8.93 -30.17
CA GLN A 349 10.60 9.88 -31.28
C GLN A 349 11.20 9.26 -32.55
N GLY A 350 10.35 8.66 -33.39
CA GLY A 350 10.80 7.89 -34.55
C GLY A 350 11.68 6.71 -34.13
N SER A 351 12.94 6.69 -34.59
CA SER A 351 13.94 5.69 -34.20
C SER A 351 14.73 6.08 -32.94
N GLY A 352 14.52 7.27 -32.38
CA GLY A 352 15.27 7.80 -31.24
C GLY A 352 14.41 8.09 -30.01
N TRP A 353 14.99 8.85 -29.07
CA TRP A 353 14.40 9.22 -27.79
C TRP A 353 14.48 10.72 -27.57
N SER A 354 13.43 11.32 -27.01
CA SER A 354 13.41 12.72 -26.58
C SER A 354 14.51 13.00 -25.54
N LYS A 355 14.78 14.28 -25.26
CA LYS A 355 15.65 14.65 -24.14
C LYS A 355 15.09 14.10 -22.82
N PRO A 356 15.95 13.65 -21.88
CA PRO A 356 15.53 13.26 -20.54
C PRO A 356 14.77 14.36 -19.82
N LYS A 357 13.71 13.98 -19.11
CA LYS A 357 12.94 14.84 -18.21
C LYS A 357 12.83 14.17 -16.84
N ASN A 358 12.93 14.95 -15.78
CA ASN A 358 12.80 14.47 -14.40
C ASN A 358 11.34 14.03 -14.14
N CYS A 359 11.13 12.94 -13.39
CA CYS A 359 9.79 12.42 -13.07
C CYS A 359 9.02 13.26 -12.02
N GLY A 360 9.63 14.33 -11.50
CA GLY A 360 9.00 15.28 -10.60
C GLY A 360 9.15 14.91 -9.11
N PRO A 361 8.85 15.87 -8.23
CA PRO A 361 9.13 15.77 -6.79
C PRO A 361 8.18 14.83 -6.02
N ALA A 362 7.12 14.33 -6.66
CA ALA A 362 6.30 13.27 -6.07
C ALA A 362 7.09 11.96 -6.00
N ILE A 363 7.86 11.66 -7.04
CA ILE A 363 8.68 10.45 -7.12
C ILE A 363 10.05 10.71 -6.49
N ASN A 364 10.71 11.76 -6.96
CA ASN A 364 12.11 12.03 -6.67
C ASN A 364 12.28 12.82 -5.37
N THR A 365 13.29 12.44 -4.60
CA THR A 365 13.61 13.00 -3.29
C THR A 365 15.03 13.55 -3.28
N ARG A 366 15.55 13.90 -2.10
CA ARG A 366 16.96 14.27 -1.96
C ARG A 366 17.92 13.06 -1.95
N TYR A 367 17.38 11.84 -1.96
CA TYR A 367 18.12 10.58 -1.87
C TYR A 367 18.04 9.81 -3.18
N ASP A 368 18.22 8.48 -3.14
CA ASP A 368 18.20 7.63 -4.33
C ASP A 368 16.81 7.07 -4.59
N GLU A 369 16.31 7.30 -5.80
CA GLU A 369 15.23 6.59 -6.46
C GLU A 369 15.78 5.80 -7.66
N VAL A 370 15.57 4.49 -7.63
CA VAL A 370 16.25 3.53 -8.53
C VAL A 370 15.34 2.34 -8.85
N PHE A 371 15.74 1.51 -9.82
CA PHE A 371 15.02 0.28 -10.20
C PHE A 371 13.54 0.53 -10.55
N PRO A 372 13.23 1.48 -11.46
CA PRO A 372 11.87 1.63 -11.92
C PRO A 372 11.39 0.34 -12.62
N THR A 373 10.09 0.06 -12.52
CA THR A 373 9.37 -0.94 -13.29
C THR A 373 7.98 -0.40 -13.55
N VAL A 374 7.48 -0.50 -14.79
CA VAL A 374 6.10 -0.12 -15.12
C VAL A 374 5.30 -1.39 -15.38
N ARG A 375 4.26 -1.62 -14.56
CA ARG A 375 3.37 -2.77 -14.71
C ARG A 375 2.43 -2.56 -15.90
N LYS A 376 1.81 -3.64 -16.40
CA LYS A 376 0.94 -3.62 -17.59
C LYS A 376 -0.23 -2.63 -17.51
N ASP A 377 -0.73 -2.37 -16.31
CA ASP A 377 -1.80 -1.39 -16.04
C ASP A 377 -1.30 0.08 -16.00
N GLY A 378 0.00 0.30 -16.18
CA GLY A 378 0.63 1.61 -16.15
C GLY A 378 1.11 2.05 -14.77
N LYS A 379 0.86 1.27 -13.71
CA LYS A 379 1.35 1.60 -12.36
C LYS A 379 2.88 1.53 -12.32
N LEU A 380 3.51 2.59 -11.82
CA LEU A 380 4.96 2.65 -11.61
C LEU A 380 5.30 1.99 -10.28
N PHE A 381 6.36 1.21 -10.29
CA PHE A 381 7.06 0.72 -9.12
C PHE A 381 8.51 1.20 -9.18
N PHE A 382 9.10 1.50 -8.03
CA PHE A 382 10.50 1.91 -7.93
C PHE A 382 11.00 1.69 -6.50
N SER A 383 12.30 1.65 -6.30
CA SER A 383 12.90 1.61 -4.97
C SER A 383 13.42 2.98 -4.56
N SER A 384 13.20 3.37 -3.31
CA SER A 384 13.67 4.66 -2.78
C SER A 384 14.35 4.52 -1.43
N ARG A 385 15.32 5.40 -1.15
CA ARG A 385 15.89 5.65 0.18
C ARG A 385 15.35 6.91 0.86
N GLY A 386 14.64 7.76 0.14
CA GLY A 386 14.27 9.09 0.63
C GLY A 386 12.82 9.25 1.09
N HIS A 387 11.93 8.37 0.65
CA HIS A 387 10.57 8.29 1.19
C HIS A 387 10.58 7.71 2.62
N ILE A 388 9.41 7.58 3.25
CA ILE A 388 9.31 6.86 4.53
C ILE A 388 9.52 5.35 4.25
N THR A 389 10.70 4.84 4.59
CA THR A 389 11.13 3.44 4.36
C THR A 389 11.19 2.61 5.65
N ILE A 390 11.12 1.29 5.54
CA ILE A 390 11.39 0.34 6.62
C ILE A 390 12.89 0.22 6.83
N GLY A 391 13.65 0.02 5.75
CA GLY A 391 15.07 -0.29 5.77
C GLY A 391 15.92 0.65 4.92
N GLY A 392 16.79 0.04 4.11
CA GLY A 392 17.58 0.73 3.09
C GLY A 392 16.69 1.19 1.93
N LEU A 393 16.83 0.56 0.78
CA LEU A 393 15.89 0.69 -0.34
C LEU A 393 14.57 0.00 0.00
N ASP A 394 13.46 0.70 -0.15
CA ASP A 394 12.12 0.13 -0.08
C ASP A 394 11.43 0.27 -1.43
N ILE A 395 10.59 -0.70 -1.81
CA ILE A 395 9.76 -0.64 -3.01
C ILE A 395 8.51 0.21 -2.75
N PHE A 396 8.27 1.17 -3.64
CA PHE A 396 7.11 2.05 -3.68
C PHE A 396 6.32 1.81 -4.95
N SER A 397 5.04 2.24 -4.93
CA SER A 397 4.20 2.29 -6.12
C SER A 397 3.49 3.62 -6.28
N ALA A 398 3.28 4.07 -7.51
CA ALA A 398 2.58 5.32 -7.81
C ALA A 398 1.73 5.18 -9.08
N ASN A 399 0.58 5.86 -9.11
CA ASN A 399 -0.28 5.94 -10.29
C ASN A 399 0.00 7.24 -11.04
N GLY A 400 -0.02 7.21 -12.36
CA GLY A 400 0.26 8.38 -13.18
C GLY A 400 1.14 8.05 -14.37
N ALA A 401 1.83 9.05 -14.88
CA ALA A 401 2.83 8.88 -15.94
C ALA A 401 3.77 10.08 -15.98
N LYS A 402 5.00 9.85 -16.46
CA LYS A 402 5.95 10.92 -16.82
C LYS A 402 6.35 11.80 -15.63
N ASP A 403 5.80 13.01 -15.53
CA ASP A 403 6.05 13.99 -14.47
C ASP A 403 4.80 14.29 -13.62
N ASN A 404 3.72 13.53 -13.81
CA ASN A 404 2.48 13.68 -13.07
C ASN A 404 2.11 12.35 -12.39
N TRP A 405 2.57 12.19 -11.16
CA TRP A 405 2.38 11.00 -10.34
C TRP A 405 1.58 11.32 -9.07
N SER A 406 0.81 10.33 -8.60
CA SER A 406 0.27 10.34 -7.24
C SER A 406 1.39 10.27 -6.21
N GLU A 407 1.07 10.57 -4.95
CA GLU A 407 1.96 10.29 -3.83
C GLU A 407 2.35 8.79 -3.83
N PRO A 408 3.65 8.46 -3.71
CA PRO A 408 4.09 7.07 -3.67
C PRO A 408 3.64 6.33 -2.41
N GLU A 409 3.19 5.09 -2.61
CA GLU A 409 2.79 4.19 -1.54
C GLU A 409 3.90 3.16 -1.29
N ASN A 410 4.43 3.12 -0.06
CA ASN A 410 5.33 2.06 0.38
C ASN A 410 4.58 0.70 0.38
N LEU A 411 5.17 -0.34 -0.20
CA LEU A 411 4.53 -1.66 -0.28
C LEU A 411 4.47 -2.44 1.05
N ARG A 412 5.15 -1.92 2.09
CA ARG A 412 5.19 -2.44 3.48
C ARG A 412 5.67 -3.89 3.55
N ALA A 413 5.77 -4.43 4.76
CA ALA A 413 6.01 -5.85 4.94
C ALA A 413 4.80 -6.67 4.44
N PRO A 414 5.00 -7.86 3.83
CA PRO A 414 6.28 -8.56 3.70
C PRO A 414 7.08 -8.26 2.43
N ILE A 415 6.62 -7.37 1.54
CA ILE A 415 7.38 -7.03 0.33
C ILE A 415 8.64 -6.25 0.70
N ASN A 416 8.49 -5.19 1.51
CA ASN A 416 9.61 -4.46 2.08
C ASN A 416 9.99 -5.03 3.46
N SER A 417 11.26 -4.88 3.79
CA SER A 417 11.95 -5.40 4.96
C SER A 417 12.88 -4.33 5.52
N ALA A 418 13.61 -4.64 6.58
CA ALA A 418 14.65 -3.73 7.07
C ALA A 418 15.88 -3.65 6.15
N LYS A 419 15.96 -4.44 5.09
CA LYS A 419 17.11 -4.47 4.18
C LYS A 419 16.84 -3.69 2.88
N ASP A 420 17.68 -3.83 1.87
CA ASP A 420 17.38 -3.28 0.54
C ASP A 420 16.38 -4.22 -0.16
N ASP A 421 15.29 -3.65 -0.66
CA ASP A 421 14.23 -4.31 -1.43
C ASP A 421 14.05 -3.57 -2.76
N PHE A 422 14.21 -4.29 -3.86
CA PHE A 422 14.31 -3.66 -5.17
C PHE A 422 14.02 -4.54 -6.37
N GLY A 423 13.91 -3.92 -7.54
CA GLY A 423 13.77 -4.62 -8.81
C GLY A 423 12.52 -5.50 -8.88
N ILE A 424 11.40 -5.00 -8.35
CA ILE A 424 10.11 -5.70 -8.41
C ILE A 424 9.63 -5.84 -9.85
N TYR A 425 9.04 -6.99 -10.14
CA TYR A 425 8.39 -7.32 -11.39
C TYR A 425 7.13 -8.15 -11.11
N TYR A 426 6.04 -7.83 -11.79
CA TYR A 426 4.75 -8.53 -11.68
C TYR A 426 4.51 -9.40 -12.90
N PHE A 427 4.09 -10.65 -12.68
CA PHE A 427 3.52 -11.49 -13.72
C PHE A 427 2.18 -10.95 -14.23
N ASP A 428 1.66 -11.61 -15.27
CA ASP A 428 0.47 -11.20 -16.00
C ASP A 428 -0.82 -11.12 -15.15
N ASP A 429 -0.87 -11.85 -14.03
CA ASP A 429 -2.00 -11.82 -13.10
C ASP A 429 -2.00 -10.60 -12.16
N ASN A 430 -0.94 -9.78 -12.19
CA ASN A 430 -0.71 -8.62 -11.32
C ASN A 430 -0.72 -8.91 -9.81
N LEU A 431 -0.68 -10.18 -9.41
CA LEU A 431 -0.75 -10.64 -8.02
C LEU A 431 0.50 -11.42 -7.61
N THR A 432 1.14 -12.07 -8.57
CA THR A 432 2.35 -12.83 -8.37
C THR A 432 3.51 -12.17 -9.12
N GLY A 433 4.73 -12.44 -8.68
CA GLY A 433 5.90 -11.86 -9.31
C GLY A 433 7.18 -12.12 -8.53
N PHE A 434 8.21 -11.39 -8.90
CA PHE A 434 9.52 -11.45 -8.27
C PHE A 434 9.98 -10.08 -7.81
N PHE A 435 10.92 -10.08 -6.88
CA PHE A 435 11.72 -8.92 -6.53
C PHE A 435 13.04 -9.39 -5.92
N SER A 436 13.90 -8.46 -5.58
CA SER A 436 15.23 -8.74 -5.04
C SER A 436 15.42 -8.11 -3.68
N SER A 437 16.17 -8.82 -2.83
CA SER A 437 16.46 -8.35 -1.47
C SER A 437 17.71 -9.00 -0.89
N ASN A 438 18.40 -8.28 -0.01
CA ASN A 438 19.46 -8.84 0.86
C ASN A 438 18.96 -9.14 2.28
N ARG A 439 17.65 -9.39 2.45
CA ARG A 439 17.06 -9.77 3.73
C ARG A 439 17.61 -11.09 4.30
N PRO A 440 17.56 -11.27 5.64
CA PRO A 440 17.87 -12.55 6.25
C PRO A 440 17.02 -13.70 5.70
N GLY A 441 17.58 -14.91 5.66
CA GLY A 441 16.93 -16.11 5.11
C GLY A 441 17.23 -16.37 3.63
N GLY A 442 17.95 -15.45 2.98
CA GLY A 442 18.56 -15.66 1.67
C GLY A 442 19.77 -16.60 1.67
N LYS A 443 20.22 -17.00 0.48
CA LYS A 443 21.46 -17.74 0.22
C LYS A 443 22.66 -16.83 -0.03
N GLY A 444 22.44 -15.67 -0.64
CA GLY A 444 23.47 -14.82 -1.23
C GLY A 444 23.59 -13.45 -0.59
N MET A 445 24.18 -12.51 -1.33
CA MET A 445 24.19 -11.10 -0.95
C MET A 445 22.83 -10.47 -1.24
N ASP A 446 22.51 -10.32 -2.53
CA ASP A 446 21.16 -10.03 -3.00
C ASP A 446 20.57 -11.32 -3.58
N ASP A 447 19.32 -11.61 -3.27
CA ASP A 447 18.60 -12.80 -3.72
C ASP A 447 17.27 -12.45 -4.38
N ILE A 448 16.81 -13.35 -5.25
CA ILE A 448 15.47 -13.28 -5.84
C ILE A 448 14.45 -13.90 -4.89
N TYR A 449 13.35 -13.18 -4.67
CA TYR A 449 12.19 -13.62 -3.91
C TYR A 449 10.97 -13.62 -4.80
N GLN A 450 10.15 -14.66 -4.67
CA GLN A 450 8.80 -14.70 -5.24
C GLN A 450 7.82 -14.11 -4.23
N PHE A 451 6.84 -13.35 -4.72
CA PHE A 451 5.66 -12.98 -3.94
C PHE A 451 4.38 -13.52 -4.57
N ASN A 452 3.41 -13.82 -3.72
CA ASN A 452 2.07 -14.21 -4.10
C ASN A 452 1.05 -13.45 -3.23
N GLU A 453 0.42 -12.44 -3.82
CA GLU A 453 -0.69 -11.73 -3.21
C GLU A 453 -2.00 -12.50 -3.46
N ARG A 454 -2.63 -12.96 -2.37
CA ARG A 454 -3.97 -13.52 -2.44
C ARG A 454 -4.92 -12.44 -2.95
N PRO A 455 -5.79 -12.75 -3.93
CA PRO A 455 -6.81 -11.82 -4.35
C PRO A 455 -7.61 -11.38 -3.13
N LYS A 456 -7.55 -10.08 -2.81
CA LYS A 456 -8.33 -9.52 -1.70
C LYS A 456 -9.78 -9.88 -1.91
N GLN A 457 -10.37 -10.61 -0.96
CA GLN A 457 -11.79 -10.90 -1.01
C GLN A 457 -12.53 -9.57 -0.97
N LYS A 458 -13.22 -9.25 -2.07
CA LYS A 458 -14.07 -8.06 -2.12
C LYS A 458 -15.18 -8.26 -1.11
N PHE A 459 -15.32 -7.32 -0.18
CA PHE A 459 -16.44 -7.31 0.73
C PHE A 459 -17.44 -6.25 0.28
N PHE A 460 -18.70 -6.60 0.33
CA PHE A 460 -19.80 -5.69 0.05
C PHE A 460 -20.70 -5.68 1.26
N ALA A 461 -21.17 -4.51 1.63
CA ALA A 461 -22.11 -4.38 2.74
C ALA A 461 -23.05 -3.22 2.49
N VAL A 462 -24.23 -3.30 3.09
CA VAL A 462 -25.07 -2.12 3.29
C VAL A 462 -25.05 -1.77 4.77
N ASN A 463 -24.61 -0.56 5.07
CA ASN A 463 -24.85 0.08 6.35
C ASN A 463 -26.08 0.96 6.21
N GLY A 464 -26.91 1.04 7.23
CA GLY A 464 -27.91 2.07 7.24
C GLY A 464 -28.32 2.51 8.62
N GLN A 465 -29.09 3.59 8.65
CA GLN A 465 -29.62 4.18 9.86
C GLN A 465 -31.11 4.42 9.73
N VAL A 466 -31.85 4.05 10.77
CA VAL A 466 -33.27 4.31 10.94
C VAL A 466 -33.42 5.48 11.91
N VAL A 467 -34.06 6.54 11.44
CA VAL A 467 -34.31 7.74 12.25
C VAL A 467 -35.76 8.17 12.16
N GLN A 468 -36.20 8.97 13.12
CA GLN A 468 -37.46 9.67 13.09
C GLN A 468 -37.41 10.81 12.07
N LYS A 469 -38.45 10.94 11.24
CA LYS A 469 -38.49 11.94 10.16
C LYS A 469 -38.56 13.38 10.68
N GLU A 470 -39.21 13.60 11.82
CA GLU A 470 -39.47 14.96 12.33
C GLU A 470 -38.21 15.65 12.88
N ASP A 471 -37.40 14.93 13.66
CA ASP A 471 -36.27 15.50 14.40
C ASP A 471 -34.93 14.79 14.12
N GLY A 472 -34.95 13.71 13.33
CA GLY A 472 -33.76 12.91 13.01
C GLY A 472 -33.28 12.04 14.17
N ALA A 473 -34.06 11.88 15.25
CA ALA A 473 -33.67 11.05 16.38
C ALA A 473 -33.53 9.57 15.96
N PRO A 474 -32.51 8.85 16.43
CA PRO A 474 -32.32 7.43 16.10
C PRO A 474 -33.47 6.58 16.66
N LEU A 475 -33.83 5.52 15.93
CA LEU A 475 -34.89 4.60 16.33
C LEU A 475 -34.36 3.18 16.48
N GLU A 476 -34.32 2.70 17.71
CA GLU A 476 -33.97 1.32 18.06
C GLU A 476 -35.13 0.34 17.79
N GLY A 477 -34.78 -0.91 17.51
CA GLY A 477 -35.72 -2.02 17.48
C GLY A 477 -36.60 -2.06 16.23
N ILE A 478 -36.27 -1.25 15.21
CA ILE A 478 -37.01 -1.19 13.96
C ILE A 478 -36.48 -2.26 13.00
N ARG A 479 -37.38 -3.08 12.48
CA ARG A 479 -37.02 -4.19 11.59
C ARG A 479 -36.70 -3.71 10.18
N VAL A 480 -35.56 -4.14 9.67
CA VAL A 480 -35.11 -3.92 8.30
C VAL A 480 -34.86 -5.28 7.63
N PHE A 481 -35.17 -5.36 6.34
CA PHE A 481 -35.04 -6.56 5.52
C PHE A 481 -34.04 -6.35 4.38
N LEU A 482 -33.26 -7.39 4.11
CA LEU A 482 -32.43 -7.53 2.93
C LEU A 482 -32.96 -8.71 2.11
N VAL A 483 -33.33 -8.47 0.86
CA VAL A 483 -33.81 -9.50 -0.06
C VAL A 483 -32.81 -9.68 -1.19
N ASN A 484 -32.31 -10.90 -1.39
CA ASN A 484 -31.53 -11.27 -2.56
C ASN A 484 -32.47 -11.42 -3.76
N LYS A 485 -32.34 -10.57 -4.78
CA LYS A 485 -33.25 -10.57 -5.94
C LYS A 485 -33.03 -11.76 -6.88
N SER A 486 -31.86 -12.42 -6.82
CA SER A 486 -31.56 -13.59 -7.64
C SER A 486 -32.15 -14.88 -7.04
N THR A 487 -32.08 -15.04 -5.71
CA THR A 487 -32.53 -16.27 -5.03
C THR A 487 -33.89 -16.14 -4.35
N GLY A 488 -34.34 -14.92 -4.07
CA GLY A 488 -35.51 -14.63 -3.25
C GLY A 488 -35.28 -14.78 -1.74
N GLU A 489 -34.05 -15.10 -1.30
CA GLU A 489 -33.71 -15.24 0.12
C GLU A 489 -33.86 -13.90 0.84
N GLU A 490 -34.54 -13.92 1.99
CA GLU A 490 -34.77 -12.74 2.83
C GLU A 490 -34.07 -12.89 4.18
N LYS A 491 -33.30 -11.87 4.56
CA LYS A 491 -32.69 -11.71 5.88
C LYS A 491 -33.29 -10.51 6.57
N SER A 492 -33.38 -10.53 7.90
CA SER A 492 -33.84 -9.38 8.67
C SER A 492 -33.06 -9.21 9.96
N LEU A 493 -32.99 -7.97 10.44
CA LEU A 493 -32.41 -7.56 11.70
C LEU A 493 -33.25 -6.45 12.32
N LEU A 494 -32.91 -6.04 13.54
CA LEU A 494 -33.44 -4.84 14.18
C LEU A 494 -32.35 -3.76 14.21
N SER A 495 -32.73 -2.49 14.10
CA SER A 495 -31.83 -1.37 14.36
C SER A 495 -31.38 -1.33 15.82
N ASP A 496 -30.14 -0.91 16.06
CA ASP A 496 -29.55 -0.74 17.40
C ASP A 496 -29.97 0.59 18.08
N GLU A 497 -29.43 0.87 19.27
CA GLU A 497 -29.75 2.06 20.08
C GLU A 497 -29.51 3.38 19.32
N GLU A 498 -28.51 3.41 18.44
CA GLU A 498 -28.21 4.54 17.55
C GLU A 498 -28.95 4.49 16.20
N GLY A 499 -29.90 3.56 16.06
CA GLY A 499 -30.72 3.35 14.88
C GLY A 499 -29.98 2.66 13.73
N ASN A 500 -28.75 2.20 13.94
CA ASN A 500 -27.92 1.64 12.88
C ASN A 500 -28.24 0.17 12.60
N PHE A 501 -27.91 -0.26 11.38
CA PHE A 501 -27.89 -1.65 10.99
C PHE A 501 -26.88 -1.95 9.90
N ARG A 502 -26.54 -3.23 9.74
CA ARG A 502 -25.64 -3.71 8.71
C ARG A 502 -26.04 -5.07 8.16
N PHE A 503 -25.99 -5.20 6.83
CA PHE A 503 -25.98 -6.51 6.17
C PHE A 503 -24.74 -6.66 5.28
N ASP A 504 -24.10 -7.83 5.33
CA ASP A 504 -23.10 -8.22 4.35
C ASP A 504 -23.78 -8.72 3.06
N LEU A 505 -23.19 -8.37 1.92
CA LEU A 505 -23.70 -8.63 0.59
C LEU A 505 -22.74 -9.55 -0.18
N ALA A 506 -23.28 -10.52 -0.90
CA ALA A 506 -22.51 -11.32 -1.85
C ALA A 506 -22.13 -10.50 -3.10
N PRO A 507 -20.98 -10.79 -3.75
CA PRO A 507 -20.61 -10.19 -5.04
C PRO A 507 -21.59 -10.58 -6.16
N GLU A 508 -21.58 -9.82 -7.26
CA GLU A 508 -22.35 -10.11 -8.49
C GLU A 508 -23.85 -10.37 -8.27
N THR A 509 -24.44 -9.70 -7.28
CA THR A 509 -25.80 -9.95 -6.81
C THR A 509 -26.60 -8.64 -6.70
N ASP A 510 -27.88 -8.71 -7.05
CA ASP A 510 -28.81 -7.60 -6.85
C ASP A 510 -29.61 -7.83 -5.56
N TYR A 511 -29.77 -6.77 -4.78
CA TYR A 511 -30.46 -6.77 -3.49
C TYR A 511 -31.54 -5.69 -3.46
N LEU A 512 -32.56 -5.94 -2.66
CA LEU A 512 -33.54 -4.95 -2.21
C LEU A 512 -33.39 -4.81 -0.69
N VAL A 513 -33.10 -3.60 -0.22
CA VAL A 513 -33.15 -3.25 1.19
C VAL A 513 -34.46 -2.52 1.43
N ARG A 514 -35.26 -3.01 2.38
CA ARG A 514 -36.56 -2.40 2.69
C ARG A 514 -36.83 -2.41 4.18
N GLY A 515 -37.52 -1.38 4.65
CA GLY A 515 -38.07 -1.39 6.01
C GLY A 515 -39.27 -2.32 6.14
N ASP A 516 -39.70 -2.58 7.38
CA ASP A 516 -40.99 -3.24 7.67
C ASP A 516 -42.19 -2.40 7.19
N LEU A 517 -42.65 -2.72 5.97
CA LEU A 517 -43.73 -2.03 5.26
C LEU A 517 -45.07 -2.12 6.00
N ASP A 518 -45.26 -3.14 6.83
CA ASP A 518 -46.54 -3.38 7.50
C ASP A 518 -46.71 -2.53 8.75
N LYS A 519 -45.61 -1.95 9.28
CA LYS A 519 -45.62 -1.28 10.59
C LYS A 519 -45.10 0.15 10.59
N TYR A 520 -44.02 0.43 9.87
CA TYR A 520 -43.25 1.67 10.10
C TYR A 520 -42.90 2.43 8.82
N PHE A 521 -42.90 1.78 7.66
CA PHE A 521 -42.36 2.38 6.45
C PHE A 521 -43.38 2.42 5.32
N ASN A 522 -43.92 3.60 5.02
CA ASN A 522 -44.67 3.83 3.78
C ASN A 522 -43.71 3.75 2.58
N ARG A 523 -43.60 2.56 1.97
CA ARG A 523 -42.84 2.26 0.72
C ARG A 523 -41.37 2.68 0.69
N GLN A 524 -40.68 2.77 1.84
CA GLN A 524 -39.24 3.03 1.84
C GLN A 524 -38.46 1.75 1.56
N GLN A 525 -37.88 1.69 0.36
CA GLN A 525 -37.01 0.61 -0.10
C GLN A 525 -35.97 1.17 -1.08
N GLY A 526 -34.82 0.50 -1.18
CA GLY A 526 -33.75 0.84 -2.11
C GLY A 526 -33.15 -0.41 -2.72
N GLU A 527 -32.74 -0.34 -3.98
CA GLU A 527 -32.03 -1.42 -4.65
C GLU A 527 -30.52 -1.19 -4.57
N ILE A 528 -29.78 -2.26 -4.32
CA ILE A 528 -28.32 -2.28 -4.28
C ILE A 528 -27.84 -3.36 -5.22
N THR A 529 -26.87 -3.05 -6.07
CA THR A 529 -26.23 -4.05 -6.93
C THR A 529 -24.75 -4.14 -6.63
N THR A 530 -24.24 -5.37 -6.50
CA THR A 530 -22.81 -5.65 -6.43
C THR A 530 -22.26 -6.17 -7.76
N LYS A 531 -23.08 -6.18 -8.83
CA LYS A 531 -22.65 -6.63 -10.16
C LYS A 531 -21.69 -5.65 -10.82
N GLY A 532 -20.59 -6.18 -11.34
CA GLY A 532 -19.55 -5.39 -11.99
C GLY A 532 -18.75 -4.50 -11.02
N ALA A 533 -18.93 -4.66 -9.70
CA ALA A 533 -18.21 -3.85 -8.74
C ALA A 533 -16.72 -4.21 -8.72
N THR A 534 -15.88 -3.23 -8.99
CA THR A 534 -14.42 -3.42 -9.15
C THR A 534 -13.67 -3.39 -7.83
N SER A 535 -14.25 -2.83 -6.76
CA SER A 535 -13.68 -2.71 -5.42
C SER A 535 -14.70 -3.05 -4.33
N SER A 536 -14.22 -3.38 -3.12
CA SER A 536 -15.07 -3.48 -1.92
C SER A 536 -15.87 -2.19 -1.74
N THR A 537 -17.16 -2.31 -1.45
CA THR A 537 -18.07 -1.16 -1.37
C THR A 537 -19.02 -1.32 -0.20
N VAL A 538 -19.14 -0.27 0.62
CA VAL A 538 -20.16 -0.15 1.64
C VAL A 538 -21.20 0.86 1.16
N TYR A 539 -22.41 0.39 0.93
CA TYR A 539 -23.55 1.21 0.58
C TYR A 539 -24.17 1.79 1.84
N ASN A 540 -24.40 3.10 1.89
CA ASN A 540 -25.06 3.73 3.02
C ASN A 540 -26.50 4.05 2.65
N VAL A 541 -27.45 3.60 3.46
CA VAL A 541 -28.89 3.90 3.29
C VAL A 541 -29.44 4.55 4.55
N LYS A 542 -30.40 5.45 4.39
CA LYS A 542 -31.09 6.09 5.51
C LYS A 542 -32.58 5.86 5.36
N PHE A 543 -33.22 5.42 6.44
CA PHE A 543 -34.65 5.20 6.54
C PHE A 543 -35.24 6.22 7.52
N GLU A 544 -36.29 6.95 7.10
CA GLU A 544 -36.89 8.03 7.88
C GLU A 544 -38.33 7.69 8.25
N VAL A 545 -38.56 7.24 9.48
CA VAL A 545 -39.88 6.79 9.96
C VAL A 545 -40.70 7.96 10.46
N GLU A 546 -41.94 8.08 10.02
CA GLU A 546 -42.94 8.94 10.64
C GLU A 546 -43.52 8.22 11.88
N LYS A 547 -43.55 8.89 13.03
CA LYS A 547 -44.05 8.29 14.28
C LYS A 547 -45.54 7.90 14.12
N GLY A 548 -45.82 6.61 14.20
CA GLY A 548 -47.12 6.00 13.93
C GLY A 548 -48.21 6.23 14.98
N GLU A 549 -48.50 7.48 15.36
CA GLU A 549 -49.77 7.82 16.04
C GLU A 549 -50.80 8.48 15.11
N GLU A 550 -50.40 9.00 13.94
CA GLU A 550 -51.33 9.71 13.02
C GLU A 550 -51.40 9.13 11.59
N ALA A 551 -50.80 7.97 11.31
CA ALA A 551 -50.82 7.38 9.96
C ALA A 551 -52.12 6.64 9.57
N TYR A 552 -53.11 6.54 10.47
CA TYR A 552 -54.40 5.87 10.19
C TYR A 552 -55.65 6.58 10.72
N LEU A 553 -55.68 7.92 10.78
CA LEU A 553 -56.89 8.66 11.18
C LEU A 553 -57.23 9.75 10.18
N VAL A 554 -58.10 9.45 9.21
CA VAL A 554 -58.98 10.50 8.69
C VAL A 554 -59.77 11.00 9.90
N ARG A 555 -59.55 12.25 10.34
CA ARG A 555 -60.35 12.89 11.40
C ARG A 555 -61.79 13.03 10.88
N LEU A 556 -62.62 12.03 11.13
CA LEU A 556 -64.05 12.08 10.91
C LEU A 556 -64.66 12.82 12.09
N ASN A 557 -65.24 13.99 11.86
CA ASN A 557 -65.88 14.73 12.92
C ASN A 557 -67.16 14.03 13.37
N ASN A 558 -67.51 14.22 14.64
CA ASN A 558 -68.78 13.74 15.17
C ASN A 558 -69.94 14.43 14.45
N ILE A 559 -71.00 13.67 14.20
CA ILE A 559 -72.27 14.26 13.77
C ILE A 559 -73.20 14.41 14.97
N TYR A 560 -74.04 15.44 14.95
CA TYR A 560 -74.90 15.80 16.08
C TYR A 560 -76.38 15.64 15.75
N TYR A 561 -77.22 15.58 16.79
CA TYR A 561 -78.68 15.45 16.67
C TYR A 561 -79.42 16.46 17.54
N ASP A 562 -80.56 16.93 17.06
CA ASP A 562 -81.44 17.76 17.87
C ASP A 562 -82.02 16.97 19.05
N PHE A 563 -82.50 17.70 20.06
CA PHE A 563 -83.11 17.10 21.23
C PHE A 563 -84.24 16.14 20.83
N ASP A 564 -84.22 14.94 21.43
CA ASP A 564 -85.19 13.86 21.20
C ASP A 564 -85.36 13.36 19.75
N LYS A 565 -84.47 13.79 18.83
CA LYS A 565 -84.52 13.40 17.41
C LYS A 565 -83.41 12.44 17.02
N TYR A 566 -83.64 11.66 15.97
CA TYR A 566 -82.65 10.75 15.38
C TYR A 566 -82.47 10.93 13.86
N ASN A 567 -83.18 11.87 13.24
CA ASN A 567 -82.96 12.19 11.82
C ASN A 567 -81.58 12.85 11.63
N ILE A 568 -80.95 12.53 10.50
CA ILE A 568 -79.70 13.19 10.08
C ILE A 568 -79.99 14.67 9.79
N ARG A 569 -79.22 15.56 10.40
CA ARG A 569 -79.28 17.00 10.15
C ARG A 569 -78.50 17.36 8.88
N LYS A 570 -78.84 18.48 8.26
CA LYS A 570 -78.17 18.95 7.03
C LYS A 570 -76.67 19.20 7.23
N ASP A 571 -76.27 19.64 8.41
CA ASP A 571 -74.85 19.88 8.76
C ASP A 571 -74.05 18.60 8.97
N ALA A 572 -74.71 17.45 9.20
CA ALA A 572 -74.07 16.15 9.29
C ALA A 572 -73.77 15.52 7.91
N GLU A 573 -74.44 15.97 6.85
CA GLU A 573 -74.29 15.38 5.51
C GLU A 573 -72.87 15.46 4.93
N PRO A 574 -72.14 16.60 5.04
CA PRO A 574 -70.75 16.68 4.56
C PRO A 574 -69.82 15.72 5.29
N GLU A 575 -69.99 15.55 6.61
CA GLU A 575 -69.17 14.64 7.40
C GLU A 575 -69.46 13.18 7.04
N LEU A 576 -70.73 12.80 6.86
CA LEU A 576 -71.11 11.48 6.37
C LEU A 576 -70.57 11.20 4.95
N GLN A 577 -70.49 12.23 4.09
CA GLN A 577 -69.86 12.08 2.77
C GLN A 577 -68.35 11.82 2.87
N LYS A 578 -67.65 12.42 3.84
CA LYS A 578 -66.25 12.11 4.12
C LYS A 578 -66.08 10.64 4.55
N VAL A 579 -66.99 10.12 5.36
CA VAL A 579 -67.02 8.69 5.74
C VAL A 579 -67.16 7.80 4.49
N LEU A 580 -68.08 8.12 3.57
CA LEU A 580 -68.25 7.36 2.32
C LEU A 580 -67.01 7.38 1.45
N ASN A 581 -66.42 8.56 1.26
CA ASN A 581 -65.21 8.70 0.45
C ASN A 581 -64.04 7.93 1.06
N PHE A 582 -63.92 7.98 2.39
CA PHE A 582 -62.92 7.19 3.11
C PHE A 582 -63.14 5.69 2.84
N MET A 583 -64.34 5.15 3.07
CA MET A 583 -64.64 3.73 2.84
C MET A 583 -64.43 3.29 1.39
N LYS A 584 -64.68 4.17 0.42
CA LYS A 584 -64.44 3.90 -1.00
C LYS A 584 -62.94 3.80 -1.32
N ASN A 585 -62.13 4.67 -0.73
CA ASN A 585 -60.68 4.71 -0.95
C ASN A 585 -59.91 3.69 -0.10
N THR A 586 -60.53 3.15 0.95
CA THR A 586 -59.94 2.15 1.85
C THR A 586 -60.80 0.88 1.84
N PRO A 587 -60.80 0.08 0.75
CA PRO A 587 -61.72 -1.05 0.58
C PRO A 587 -61.62 -2.11 1.68
N ASN A 588 -60.48 -2.18 2.36
CA ASN A 588 -60.18 -3.19 3.36
C ASN A 588 -60.57 -2.81 4.79
N VAL A 589 -61.22 -1.65 5.00
CA VAL A 589 -61.52 -1.10 6.35
C VAL A 589 -62.99 -1.27 6.72
N ASN A 590 -63.26 -1.70 7.96
CA ASN A 590 -64.61 -1.70 8.56
C ASN A 590 -64.79 -0.54 9.56
N ILE A 591 -65.98 0.05 9.60
CA ILE A 591 -66.33 1.21 10.45
C ILE A 591 -67.51 0.90 11.39
N GLU A 592 -67.36 1.23 12.67
CA GLU A 592 -68.42 1.25 13.67
C GLU A 592 -68.93 2.67 13.91
N LEU A 593 -70.25 2.87 13.81
CA LEU A 593 -70.98 4.08 14.17
C LEU A 593 -71.48 3.97 15.60
N ARG A 594 -71.04 4.87 16.47
CA ARG A 594 -71.30 4.83 17.91
C ARG A 594 -72.10 6.05 18.34
N SER A 595 -73.38 5.88 18.66
CA SER A 595 -74.27 7.00 18.99
C SER A 595 -74.57 7.12 20.48
N HIS A 596 -74.75 8.36 20.92
CA HIS A 596 -74.94 8.75 22.31
C HIS A 596 -76.12 9.74 22.46
N THR A 597 -76.64 9.86 23.67
CA THR A 597 -77.63 10.87 24.06
C THR A 597 -77.09 11.76 25.16
N ASP A 598 -77.76 12.90 25.40
CA ASP A 598 -77.61 13.60 26.66
C ASP A 598 -78.35 12.85 27.78
N ALA A 599 -78.16 13.29 29.02
CA ALA A 599 -78.73 12.65 30.21
C ALA A 599 -80.21 12.97 30.45
N ARG A 600 -80.89 13.70 29.54
CA ARG A 600 -82.29 14.07 29.77
C ARG A 600 -83.17 12.95 29.26
N GLY A 601 -83.88 12.31 30.18
CA GLY A 601 -84.80 11.20 29.88
C GLY A 601 -84.55 10.01 30.78
N LYS A 602 -85.28 8.92 30.56
CA LYS A 602 -84.99 7.65 31.26
C LYS A 602 -83.85 6.93 30.53
N ALA A 603 -82.88 6.37 31.26
CA ALA A 603 -81.75 5.63 30.69
C ALA A 603 -82.14 4.61 29.60
N ALA A 604 -83.20 3.83 29.82
CA ALA A 604 -83.69 2.85 28.85
C ALA A 604 -84.21 3.50 27.55
N TYR A 605 -84.87 4.65 27.67
CA TYR A 605 -85.30 5.43 26.52
C TYR A 605 -84.09 6.00 25.75
N ASN A 606 -83.11 6.54 26.48
CA ASN A 606 -81.89 7.11 25.93
C ASN A 606 -81.04 6.05 25.19
N MET A 607 -80.95 4.84 25.73
CA MET A 607 -80.34 3.71 25.05
C MET A 607 -81.05 3.40 23.72
N ALA A 608 -82.38 3.28 23.73
CA ALA A 608 -83.16 3.03 22.51
C ALA A 608 -83.02 4.17 21.48
N LEU A 609 -83.03 5.42 21.92
CA LEU A 609 -82.87 6.60 21.06
C LEU A 609 -81.48 6.64 20.42
N SER A 610 -80.43 6.39 21.18
CA SER A 610 -79.06 6.32 20.65
C SER A 610 -78.91 5.21 19.60
N LYS A 611 -79.51 4.03 19.79
CA LYS A 611 -79.47 2.96 18.79
C LYS A 611 -80.18 3.38 17.50
N LYS A 612 -81.32 4.08 17.60
CA LYS A 612 -82.02 4.66 16.44
C LYS A 612 -81.15 5.68 15.69
N ARG A 613 -80.36 6.50 16.41
CA ARG A 613 -79.41 7.46 15.81
C ARG A 613 -78.31 6.76 15.03
N ALA A 614 -77.69 5.72 15.61
CA ALA A 614 -76.63 4.96 14.97
C ALA A 614 -77.13 4.31 13.67
N LEU A 615 -78.30 3.67 13.75
CA LEU A 615 -78.97 3.08 12.61
C LEU A 615 -79.38 4.13 11.57
N SER A 616 -79.77 5.34 11.97
CA SER A 616 -80.07 6.41 11.01
C SER A 616 -78.84 6.86 10.23
N ALA A 617 -77.68 6.94 10.88
CA ALA A 617 -76.42 7.30 10.22
C ALA A 617 -75.94 6.17 9.29
N GLU A 618 -76.02 4.92 9.74
CA GLU A 618 -75.71 3.75 8.91
C GLU A 618 -76.63 3.70 7.68
N ASN A 619 -77.95 3.81 7.86
CA ASN A 619 -78.90 3.82 6.75
C ASN A 619 -78.66 4.97 5.77
N TYR A 620 -78.20 6.13 6.26
CA TYR A 620 -77.84 7.25 5.39
C TYR A 620 -76.65 6.90 4.49
N LEU A 621 -75.62 6.25 5.04
CA LEU A 621 -74.43 5.79 4.30
C LEU A 621 -74.79 4.68 3.31
N LEU A 622 -75.57 3.69 3.73
CA LEU A 622 -76.00 2.56 2.89
C LEU A 622 -76.79 3.02 1.66
N LYS A 623 -77.72 3.97 1.84
CA LYS A 623 -78.48 4.55 0.71
C LYS A 623 -77.61 5.26 -0.33
N ARG A 624 -76.36 5.60 0.03
CA ARG A 624 -75.39 6.29 -0.83
C ARG A 624 -74.20 5.39 -1.23
N GLY A 625 -74.37 4.08 -1.08
CA GLY A 625 -73.44 3.10 -1.62
C GLY A 625 -72.34 2.63 -0.66
N ALA A 626 -72.47 2.86 0.64
CA ALA A 626 -71.63 2.14 1.61
C ALA A 626 -71.95 0.64 1.59
N ASP A 627 -70.92 -0.18 1.79
CA ASP A 627 -71.09 -1.62 1.96
C ASP A 627 -71.59 -1.94 3.38
N LYS A 628 -72.68 -2.71 3.47
CA LYS A 628 -73.28 -3.10 4.74
C LYS A 628 -72.39 -4.00 5.56
N GLU A 629 -71.65 -4.90 4.94
CA GLU A 629 -70.79 -5.84 5.68
C GLU A 629 -69.61 -5.13 6.36
N ARG A 630 -69.33 -3.90 5.90
CA ARG A 630 -68.25 -3.05 6.40
C ARG A 630 -68.72 -2.02 7.42
N LEU A 631 -70.01 -1.98 7.76
CA LEU A 631 -70.58 -1.08 8.75
C LEU A 631 -71.16 -1.85 9.94
N SER A 632 -71.02 -1.27 11.13
CA SER A 632 -71.81 -1.66 12.30
C SER A 632 -72.30 -0.42 13.04
N ALA A 633 -73.50 -0.47 13.60
CA ALA A 633 -74.11 0.69 14.25
C ALA A 633 -74.60 0.35 15.65
N ASN A 634 -74.06 1.01 16.68
CA ASN A 634 -74.35 0.75 18.09
C ASN A 634 -74.75 2.02 18.86
N GLY A 635 -75.77 1.88 19.72
CA GLY A 635 -76.23 2.92 20.62
C GLY A 635 -75.73 2.67 22.04
N TYR A 636 -75.34 3.74 22.73
CA TYR A 636 -74.78 3.70 24.09
C TYR A 636 -75.56 4.54 25.10
N GLY A 637 -76.66 5.18 24.68
CA GLY A 637 -77.46 6.08 25.51
C GLY A 637 -76.61 7.18 26.16
N GLU A 638 -76.91 7.46 27.43
CA GLU A 638 -76.20 8.46 28.24
C GLU A 638 -75.01 7.87 29.02
N THR A 639 -74.60 6.62 28.73
CA THR A 639 -73.55 5.95 29.52
C THR A 639 -72.15 6.53 29.30
N GLN A 640 -71.96 7.33 28.26
CA GLN A 640 -70.69 7.92 27.85
C GLN A 640 -70.86 9.42 27.49
N LEU A 641 -71.18 10.22 28.50
CA LEU A 641 -71.25 11.68 28.41
C LEU A 641 -69.84 12.27 28.27
N LEU A 642 -69.68 13.28 27.42
CA LEU A 642 -68.42 14.01 27.21
C LEU A 642 -68.19 15.09 28.26
N ASN A 643 -69.22 15.47 29.01
CA ASN A 643 -69.16 16.55 29.97
C ASN A 643 -69.95 16.21 31.24
N GLN A 644 -70.00 17.15 32.17
CA GLN A 644 -70.60 17.01 33.50
C GLN A 644 -72.13 16.87 33.50
N CYS A 645 -72.81 16.91 32.35
CA CYS A 645 -74.26 17.00 32.21
C CYS A 645 -74.99 15.66 32.40
N LYS A 646 -74.79 15.05 33.57
CA LYS A 646 -75.47 13.84 34.05
C LYS A 646 -76.83 14.17 34.71
N ASP A 647 -77.58 13.13 35.06
CA ASP A 647 -78.89 13.25 35.72
C ASP A 647 -78.85 14.20 36.92
N GLY A 648 -79.82 15.13 36.96
CA GLY A 648 -79.95 16.13 38.02
C GLY A 648 -79.00 17.32 37.94
N VAL A 649 -78.04 17.34 37.01
CA VAL A 649 -77.15 18.49 36.79
C VAL A 649 -77.76 19.46 35.78
N LYS A 650 -77.91 20.73 36.16
CA LYS A 650 -78.41 21.78 35.27
C LYS A 650 -77.31 22.19 34.28
N CYS A 651 -77.51 21.89 33.01
CA CYS A 651 -76.63 22.30 31.92
C CYS A 651 -77.32 23.18 30.90
N THR A 652 -76.53 23.88 30.10
CA THR A 652 -77.01 24.64 28.95
C THR A 652 -77.38 23.71 27.80
N GLU A 653 -78.18 24.20 26.85
CA GLU A 653 -78.57 23.40 25.67
C GLU A 653 -77.36 23.05 24.80
N ALA A 654 -76.37 23.95 24.69
CA ALA A 654 -75.15 23.69 23.95
C ALA A 654 -74.33 22.54 24.58
N GLU A 655 -74.24 22.48 25.91
CA GLU A 655 -73.55 21.40 26.60
C GLU A 655 -74.30 20.06 26.42
N HIS A 656 -75.62 20.06 26.47
CA HIS A 656 -76.40 18.86 26.16
C HIS A 656 -76.23 18.43 24.68
N GLN A 657 -76.13 19.38 23.76
CA GLN A 657 -75.96 19.10 22.33
C GLN A 657 -74.68 18.31 22.03
N LEU A 658 -73.59 18.57 22.75
CA LEU A 658 -72.33 17.85 22.57
C LEU A 658 -72.47 16.35 22.85
N ASN A 659 -73.36 15.95 23.76
CA ASN A 659 -73.58 14.55 24.10
C ASN A 659 -74.48 13.82 23.10
N ARG A 660 -75.31 14.54 22.35
CA ARG A 660 -76.20 13.98 21.33
C ARG A 660 -75.45 13.82 20.00
N ARG A 661 -74.59 12.81 19.93
CA ARG A 661 -73.64 12.64 18.83
C ARG A 661 -73.54 11.21 18.30
N THR A 662 -72.95 11.06 17.12
CA THR A 662 -72.40 9.79 16.61
C THR A 662 -70.93 9.97 16.29
N GLU A 663 -70.12 9.04 16.78
CA GLU A 663 -68.69 8.91 16.53
C GLU A 663 -68.44 7.77 15.53
N PHE A 664 -67.34 7.83 14.78
CA PHE A 664 -66.95 6.82 13.80
C PHE A 664 -65.63 6.17 14.21
N LYS A 665 -65.60 4.84 14.35
CA LYS A 665 -64.42 4.08 14.77
C LYS A 665 -64.04 3.03 13.73
N VAL A 666 -62.76 2.96 13.35
CA VAL A 666 -62.23 1.89 12.48
C VAL A 666 -61.98 0.63 13.31
N VAL A 667 -62.45 -0.54 12.83
CA VAL A 667 -62.51 -1.77 13.65
C VAL A 667 -61.71 -2.96 13.11
N LYS A 668 -61.39 -3.05 11.80
CA LYS A 668 -60.58 -4.15 11.22
C LYS A 668 -60.02 -3.83 9.82
N VAL A 669 -58.82 -4.33 9.48
CA VAL A 669 -58.19 -4.27 8.14
C VAL A 669 -57.78 -5.67 7.66
N GLU A 670 -58.27 -6.13 6.50
CA GLU A 670 -57.81 -7.40 5.87
C GLU A 670 -57.02 -7.12 4.57
N PRO A 671 -55.78 -7.60 4.39
CA PRO A 671 -54.97 -7.25 3.22
C PRO A 671 -55.34 -8.08 1.97
N VAL A 672 -55.49 -7.39 0.83
CA VAL A 672 -55.60 -7.99 -0.52
C VAL A 672 -54.52 -7.37 -1.42
N ILE A 673 -53.71 -8.20 -2.07
CA ILE A 673 -52.53 -7.83 -2.87
C ILE A 673 -52.90 -7.74 -4.36
N SER A 674 -52.45 -6.68 -5.06
CA SER A 674 -52.15 -6.75 -6.51
C SER A 674 -51.14 -5.67 -6.96
N TYR A 675 -50.36 -5.98 -8.01
CA TYR A 675 -49.08 -5.40 -8.44
C TYR A 675 -49.17 -4.72 -9.83
N VAL A 676 -48.37 -3.66 -10.11
CA VAL A 676 -47.98 -3.24 -11.49
C VAL A 676 -46.61 -2.51 -11.48
N PRO A 677 -45.66 -2.79 -12.41
CA PRO A 677 -44.30 -2.23 -12.43
C PRO A 677 -44.04 -1.11 -13.47
N GLY A 678 -43.03 -0.28 -13.18
CA GLY A 678 -42.23 0.47 -14.17
C GLY A 678 -41.94 1.92 -13.79
N TYR A 679 -40.68 2.26 -13.50
CA TYR A 679 -39.95 3.46 -13.96
C TYR A 679 -38.54 3.50 -13.33
N SER A 680 -37.50 3.66 -14.16
CA SER A 680 -36.11 3.91 -13.76
C SER A 680 -35.75 5.39 -13.96
N LEU A 681 -34.86 5.91 -13.13
CA LEU A 681 -34.08 7.12 -13.42
C LEU A 681 -32.65 6.96 -12.89
N ASN A 682 -31.68 7.20 -13.77
CA ASN A 682 -30.25 7.33 -13.47
C ASN A 682 -29.96 8.64 -12.70
N PRO A 683 -28.98 8.66 -11.78
CA PRO A 683 -28.55 9.87 -11.09
C PRO A 683 -27.29 10.49 -11.73
N ILE A 684 -27.20 11.81 -11.69
CA ILE A 684 -25.95 12.57 -11.76
C ILE A 684 -25.98 13.52 -10.57
N PHE A 685 -24.97 13.50 -9.69
CA PHE A 685 -24.47 14.69 -9.00
C PHE A 685 -23.00 14.53 -8.56
N PRO A 686 -22.23 15.63 -8.46
CA PRO A 686 -20.81 15.65 -8.15
C PRO A 686 -20.50 15.76 -6.65
N LEU A 687 -19.27 15.36 -6.30
CA LEU A 687 -18.63 15.38 -5.00
C LEU A 687 -18.51 16.79 -4.39
N ILE A 688 -18.74 16.90 -3.09
CA ILE A 688 -18.20 17.95 -2.22
C ILE A 688 -17.49 17.30 -1.04
N SER A 689 -16.28 17.78 -0.78
CA SER A 689 -15.36 17.44 0.29
C SER A 689 -15.78 18.05 1.65
N GLY A 690 -15.38 17.41 2.75
CA GLY A 690 -15.39 18.07 4.06
C GLY A 690 -15.34 17.15 5.29
N THR A 691 -14.12 16.92 5.78
CA THR A 691 -13.66 16.92 7.19
C THR A 691 -14.33 16.05 8.29
N GLN A 692 -13.43 15.31 8.98
CA GLN A 692 -13.36 14.97 10.42
C GLN A 692 -14.53 14.14 11.01
N GLN A 693 -14.30 12.98 11.62
CA GLN A 693 -13.35 12.64 12.69
C GLN A 693 -12.82 11.22 12.55
#